data_AF-A0A067PAC6-F1
#
_entry.id   AF-A0A067PAC6-F1
#
_cell.length_a   1.000
_cell.length_b   1.000
_cell.length_c   1.000
_cell.angle_alpha   90.00
_cell.angle_beta   90.00
_cell.angle_gamma   90.00
#
_symmetry.space_group_name_H-M   'P 1'
#
loop_
_entity.id
_entity.type
_entity.pdbx_description
1 polymer ?
#
loop_
_entity_poly.entity_id
_entity_poly.type
_entity_poly.pdbx_seq_one_letter_code
_entity_poly.pdbx_strand_id
1 'polypeptide(L)'
;MVQTRRQSGKLPNPNLTSLDEAFDDDSEVDVPVQPLGLIPESKRTKVHDHEFGKRRKRKRRVDPTKGKLSILPTMPLDVLFEVFGHLTPQDLLALSSTSRLLRTTLLSKGAMSVWKTSLSKMPSNPPECPKDTTGPRWAQLLYGPNSCHNYPEFDPLITELIPYTDRSGWGGSRRRVYPPSHKLHNKHTSKFFLESDIFSMAQTLGSFTKDVHMRKAGSKGRLEEFKKMRKEFVASMVEYAKVCEKWGVDDSWKVVMERQQESYARRNEILARFVALGHDKVDVDQLSWYDTGGTHKELSQRGWALMCPRLERTLNDRKAMRIRAHRAGILALRTNVVRSLYSNYQTSQIPHREWAYLPGSEEVMEWKEFKEIIESDSEVNVSNESFDNVMERMSELIVEWRERRERELVEMLPDAESERTQANSQDGGPSTDQIPQVDGSRLELATSIFYCTRLYCPSNSPSPYPLMTIPQILSHCCQPIFYGKQTPEPVVFWNRGSEVAKGLVEAVGGDARRMTARDVDQKDGRFICVHCRPFESLHFKEDEEEDAEDIGLGGGQLVRVETFGWRDCMSHFFARHRELPLNKHAPDFALLTPVLTEKLKISEASKAAPLHPARWICTLCLGPTRMWGSAYVIENHISIQHGVQNPVEDEHYIPDARRWRTER
;
A
#
# COMPACT_ATOMS: atom_id res chain seq x y z
N MET A 1 57.64 -2.04 14.04
CA MET A 1 57.19 -1.81 12.65
C MET A 1 55.94 -2.69 12.44
N VAL A 2 54.76 -2.14 12.15
CA VAL A 2 54.28 -1.68 10.81
C VAL A 2 54.12 -2.89 9.88
N GLN A 3 52.97 -3.23 9.28
CA GLN A 3 51.58 -2.70 9.32
C GLN A 3 50.62 -3.80 8.75
N THR A 4 49.31 -3.94 9.01
CA THR A 4 48.37 -3.20 9.90
C THR A 4 47.38 -4.19 10.58
N ARG A 5 46.06 -3.93 10.58
CA ARG A 5 44.95 -4.63 11.30
C ARG A 5 43.64 -4.40 10.53
N ARG A 6 42.67 -5.33 10.58
CA ARG A 6 41.22 -5.01 10.74
C ARG A 6 40.36 -6.23 11.08
N GLN A 7 39.45 -6.05 12.03
CA GLN A 7 38.35 -6.95 12.41
C GLN A 7 37.08 -6.11 12.49
N SER A 8 35.96 -6.66 12.02
CA SER A 8 34.57 -6.33 12.39
C SER A 8 33.70 -7.47 11.82
N GLY A 9 32.51 -7.80 12.34
CA GLY A 9 31.64 -7.10 13.30
C GLY A 9 30.24 -7.04 12.66
N LYS A 10 29.23 -7.68 13.27
CA LYS A 10 27.89 -7.90 12.68
C LYS A 10 26.81 -6.97 13.28
N LEU A 11 25.68 -6.93 12.57
CA LEU A 11 24.36 -6.35 12.95
C LEU A 11 24.24 -4.82 12.84
N PRO A 12 23.03 -4.26 12.72
CA PRO A 12 21.92 -4.69 11.83
C PRO A 12 21.37 -3.50 10.98
N ASN A 13 20.38 -3.74 10.12
CA ASN A 13 19.79 -2.72 9.23
C ASN A 13 18.32 -2.39 9.61
N PRO A 14 17.89 -1.11 9.66
CA PRO A 14 16.50 -0.71 9.94
C PRO A 14 15.60 -0.68 8.69
N ASN A 15 14.27 -0.62 8.90
CA ASN A 15 13.23 -0.52 7.87
C ASN A 15 12.84 0.94 7.55
N LEU A 16 12.30 1.17 6.33
CA LEU A 16 11.31 2.18 5.88
C LEU A 16 11.21 2.06 4.32
N THR A 17 10.25 1.36 3.71
CA THR A 17 8.82 1.68 3.40
C THR A 17 8.53 2.58 2.17
N SER A 18 8.32 1.96 1.01
CA SER A 18 7.28 2.26 -0.03
C SER A 18 7.31 1.08 -1.04
N LEU A 19 6.22 0.50 -1.56
CA LEU A 19 5.22 1.05 -2.49
C LEU A 19 5.93 1.71 -3.70
N ASP A 20 5.79 1.26 -4.97
CA ASP A 20 4.72 0.47 -5.61
C ASP A 20 5.19 -0.38 -6.82
N GLU A 21 4.23 -1.10 -7.44
CA GLU A 21 4.22 -1.65 -8.82
C GLU A 21 5.33 -2.64 -9.26
N ALA A 22 4.99 -3.94 -9.27
CA ALA A 22 5.77 -5.00 -9.91
C ALA A 22 5.22 -5.36 -11.30
N PHE A 23 6.08 -5.30 -12.31
CA PHE A 23 5.90 -5.94 -13.63
C PHE A 23 7.29 -6.38 -14.12
N ASP A 24 7.68 -7.62 -13.83
CA ASP A 24 9.00 -8.16 -14.19
C ASP A 24 9.14 -8.43 -15.70
N ASP A 25 10.35 -8.18 -16.21
CA ASP A 25 10.77 -8.35 -17.60
C ASP A 25 11.68 -9.59 -17.68
N ASP A 26 11.14 -10.72 -18.14
CA ASP A 26 11.84 -12.01 -18.19
C ASP A 26 13.17 -11.90 -18.97
N SER A 27 14.29 -12.03 -18.25
CA SER A 27 15.63 -12.07 -18.83
C SER A 27 16.46 -13.19 -18.19
N GLU A 28 16.98 -14.09 -19.02
CA GLU A 28 17.71 -15.28 -18.60
C GLU A 28 19.06 -14.93 -17.95
N VAL A 29 19.35 -15.50 -16.78
CA VAL A 29 20.71 -15.59 -16.22
C VAL A 29 20.92 -16.99 -15.62
N ASP A 30 22.01 -17.63 -16.02
CA ASP A 30 22.42 -18.97 -15.56
C ASP A 30 22.63 -19.06 -14.04
N VAL A 31 22.23 -20.20 -13.44
CA VAL A 31 22.63 -20.60 -12.08
C VAL A 31 23.17 -22.05 -12.13
N PRO A 32 24.45 -22.30 -11.80
CA PRO A 32 25.05 -23.63 -11.89
C PRO A 32 24.69 -24.51 -10.69
N VAL A 33 24.31 -25.76 -10.95
CA VAL A 33 24.01 -26.77 -9.91
C VAL A 33 25.24 -27.65 -9.65
N GLN A 34 25.65 -27.76 -8.38
CA GLN A 34 26.70 -28.68 -7.94
C GLN A 34 26.14 -30.08 -7.60
N PRO A 35 26.88 -31.17 -7.88
CA PRO A 35 26.47 -32.53 -7.51
C PRO A 35 26.88 -32.89 -6.06
N LEU A 36 26.08 -33.75 -5.41
CA LEU A 36 26.36 -34.32 -4.08
C LEU A 36 26.67 -35.81 -4.16
N GLY A 37 27.71 -36.27 -3.44
CA GLY A 37 27.84 -37.67 -2.98
C GLY A 37 28.96 -38.54 -3.61
N LEU A 38 30.06 -38.70 -2.87
CA LEU A 38 30.89 -39.93 -2.80
C LEU A 38 30.52 -40.65 -1.46
N ILE A 39 31.03 -41.77 -0.94
CA ILE A 39 32.22 -42.67 -1.04
C ILE A 39 31.69 -44.06 -0.55
N PRO A 40 32.06 -45.31 -1.00
CA PRO A 40 33.39 -45.85 -1.34
C PRO A 40 33.44 -46.80 -2.57
N GLU A 41 34.51 -47.60 -2.70
CA GLU A 41 34.73 -48.68 -3.67
C GLU A 41 34.68 -50.12 -3.05
N SER A 42 34.86 -51.13 -3.93
CA SER A 42 35.27 -52.54 -3.67
C SER A 42 34.15 -53.53 -3.23
N LYS A 43 34.00 -54.73 -3.81
CA LYS A 43 35.02 -55.76 -4.12
C LYS A 43 34.66 -56.65 -5.33
N ARG A 44 35.66 -57.38 -5.85
CA ARG A 44 35.51 -58.45 -6.86
C ARG A 44 35.18 -59.79 -6.20
N THR A 45 34.18 -60.51 -6.72
CA THR A 45 34.05 -61.98 -6.57
C THR A 45 33.61 -62.58 -7.92
N LYS A 46 34.03 -63.84 -8.20
CA LYS A 46 33.70 -64.61 -9.41
C LYS A 46 32.61 -65.67 -9.10
N VAL A 47 32.27 -66.49 -10.11
CA VAL A 47 31.65 -67.84 -9.99
C VAL A 47 30.11 -67.82 -9.80
N HIS A 48 29.29 -68.74 -10.34
CA HIS A 48 29.55 -69.92 -11.19
C HIS A 48 28.85 -69.89 -12.56
N ASP A 49 29.37 -70.71 -13.45
CA ASP A 49 28.87 -71.14 -14.76
C ASP A 49 27.61 -72.02 -14.68
N HIS A 50 26.66 -71.88 -15.61
CA HIS A 50 26.24 -72.97 -16.52
C HIS A 50 25.30 -72.47 -17.66
N GLU A 51 25.79 -72.62 -18.89
CA GLU A 51 25.20 -73.37 -20.04
C GLU A 51 23.68 -73.71 -20.07
N PHE A 52 22.97 -73.72 -21.21
CA PHE A 52 23.28 -73.23 -22.57
C PHE A 52 21.96 -72.89 -23.31
N GLY A 53 21.69 -71.60 -23.57
CA GLY A 53 20.35 -71.12 -23.98
C GLY A 53 20.25 -70.47 -25.37
N LYS A 54 20.40 -71.24 -26.46
CA LYS A 54 20.05 -70.92 -27.88
C LYS A 54 20.26 -69.45 -28.33
N ARG A 55 21.38 -69.19 -29.03
CA ARG A 55 21.70 -67.90 -29.72
C ARG A 55 20.51 -67.31 -30.53
N ARG A 56 19.71 -66.43 -29.95
CA ARG A 56 18.84 -65.51 -30.72
C ARG A 56 19.71 -64.44 -31.36
N LYS A 57 19.59 -64.24 -32.68
CA LYS A 57 20.36 -63.24 -33.44
C LYS A 57 20.15 -61.86 -32.82
N ARG A 58 21.21 -61.20 -32.33
CA ARG A 58 21.18 -59.77 -31.98
C ARG A 58 20.69 -59.00 -33.22
N LYS A 59 19.57 -58.28 -33.12
CA LYS A 59 19.25 -57.23 -34.11
C LYS A 59 20.45 -56.29 -34.17
N ARG A 60 20.94 -55.99 -35.39
CA ARG A 60 21.92 -54.91 -35.58
C ARG A 60 21.37 -53.65 -34.91
N ARG A 61 22.14 -53.02 -34.02
CA ARG A 61 21.87 -51.62 -33.67
C ARG A 61 22.00 -50.83 -34.98
N VAL A 62 20.98 -50.03 -35.29
CA VAL A 62 21.08 -49.07 -36.39
C VAL A 62 22.11 -48.02 -35.96
N ASP A 63 23.00 -47.66 -36.88
CA ASP A 63 23.99 -46.61 -36.66
C ASP A 63 23.27 -45.25 -36.47
N PRO A 64 23.43 -44.56 -35.33
CA PRO A 64 22.76 -43.28 -35.09
C PRO A 64 23.06 -42.20 -36.14
N THR A 65 24.16 -42.33 -36.88
CA THR A 65 24.56 -41.36 -37.92
C THR A 65 23.74 -41.45 -39.21
N LYS A 66 22.88 -42.47 -39.38
CA LYS A 66 22.06 -42.66 -40.59
C LYS A 66 20.56 -42.68 -40.28
N GLY A 67 20.05 -41.52 -39.86
CA GLY A 67 18.62 -41.24 -39.79
C GLY A 67 17.94 -41.26 -41.18
N LYS A 68 16.61 -41.35 -41.20
CA LYS A 68 15.79 -41.52 -42.44
C LYS A 68 16.05 -40.50 -43.55
N LEU A 69 16.59 -39.32 -43.22
CA LEU A 69 16.90 -38.24 -44.16
C LEU A 69 18.30 -38.32 -44.79
N SER A 70 19.12 -39.33 -44.49
CA SER A 70 20.48 -39.47 -45.07
C SER A 70 20.49 -39.69 -46.59
N ILE A 71 19.32 -39.96 -47.19
CA ILE A 71 19.13 -40.05 -48.65
C ILE A 71 18.97 -38.66 -49.30
N LEU A 72 18.51 -37.65 -48.56
CA LEU A 72 18.17 -36.33 -49.11
C LEU A 72 19.36 -35.68 -49.88
N PRO A 73 20.62 -35.71 -49.41
CA PRO A 73 21.76 -35.18 -50.17
C PRO A 73 22.18 -36.02 -51.39
N THR A 74 21.52 -37.16 -51.65
CA THR A 74 21.77 -38.06 -52.78
C THR A 74 20.60 -38.13 -53.78
N MET A 75 19.56 -37.32 -53.59
CA MET A 75 18.43 -37.22 -54.53
C MET A 75 18.77 -36.33 -55.73
N PRO A 76 18.13 -36.53 -56.91
CA PRO A 76 18.24 -35.63 -58.04
C PRO A 76 17.85 -34.20 -57.67
N LEU A 77 18.54 -33.21 -58.27
CA LEU A 77 18.37 -31.79 -57.93
C LEU A 77 16.94 -31.29 -58.16
N ASP A 78 16.25 -31.80 -59.17
CA ASP A 78 14.88 -31.36 -59.51
C ASP A 78 13.88 -31.71 -58.40
N VAL A 79 14.02 -32.92 -57.82
CA VAL A 79 13.18 -33.35 -56.69
C VAL A 79 13.51 -32.56 -55.42
N LEU A 80 14.78 -32.19 -55.23
CA LEU A 80 15.19 -31.32 -54.13
C LEU A 80 14.66 -29.90 -54.31
N PHE A 81 14.71 -29.34 -55.51
CA PHE A 81 14.18 -28.00 -55.81
C PHE A 81 12.65 -27.94 -55.67
N GLU A 82 11.92 -29.00 -56.04
CA GLU A 82 10.47 -29.09 -55.78
C GLU A 82 10.18 -29.10 -54.26
N VAL A 83 10.83 -29.98 -53.50
CA VAL A 83 10.68 -30.05 -52.02
C VAL A 83 11.04 -28.72 -51.36
N PHE A 84 12.14 -28.09 -51.76
CA PHE A 84 12.57 -26.79 -51.25
C PHE A 84 11.60 -25.67 -51.70
N GLY A 85 10.88 -25.83 -52.81
CA GLY A 85 9.85 -24.91 -53.29
C GLY A 85 8.59 -24.84 -52.41
N HIS A 86 8.48 -25.71 -51.40
CA HIS A 86 7.44 -25.65 -50.36
C HIS A 86 7.91 -25.00 -49.04
N LEU A 87 9.20 -24.71 -48.88
CA LEU A 87 9.77 -24.14 -47.66
C LEU A 87 9.65 -22.62 -47.63
N THR A 88 9.60 -22.02 -46.43
CA THR A 88 9.63 -20.55 -46.30
C THR A 88 11.04 -19.99 -46.59
N PRO A 89 11.18 -18.68 -46.85
CA PRO A 89 12.49 -18.06 -46.99
C PRO A 89 13.38 -18.22 -45.75
N GLN A 90 12.78 -18.26 -44.54
CA GLN A 90 13.51 -18.54 -43.28
C GLN A 90 14.06 -19.97 -43.25
N ASP A 91 13.23 -20.95 -43.59
CA ASP A 91 13.63 -22.37 -43.63
C ASP A 91 14.76 -22.59 -44.65
N LEU A 92 14.67 -21.96 -45.83
CA LEU A 92 15.70 -22.07 -46.87
C LEU A 92 17.05 -21.47 -46.44
N LEU A 93 17.03 -20.34 -45.70
CA LEU A 93 18.25 -19.75 -45.15
C LEU A 93 18.88 -20.64 -44.09
N ALA A 94 18.08 -21.16 -43.15
CA ALA A 94 18.53 -22.12 -42.14
C ALA A 94 19.08 -23.39 -42.79
N LEU A 95 18.39 -23.95 -43.77
CA LEU A 95 18.85 -25.13 -44.52
C LEU A 95 20.19 -24.85 -45.22
N SER A 96 20.39 -23.63 -45.75
CA SER A 96 21.65 -23.18 -46.38
C SER A 96 22.81 -22.93 -45.39
N SER A 97 22.59 -22.98 -44.08
CA SER A 97 23.66 -22.93 -43.06
C SER A 97 23.98 -24.31 -42.47
N THR A 98 23.04 -25.26 -42.45
CA THR A 98 23.25 -26.61 -41.89
C THR A 98 24.29 -27.48 -42.60
N SER A 99 24.53 -27.29 -43.91
CA SER A 99 25.41 -28.16 -44.69
C SER A 99 26.06 -27.44 -45.86
N ARG A 100 27.36 -27.67 -46.07
CA ARG A 100 28.12 -27.12 -47.20
C ARG A 100 27.51 -27.49 -48.56
N LEU A 101 27.03 -28.72 -48.71
CA LEU A 101 26.42 -29.21 -49.95
C LEU A 101 25.07 -28.53 -50.23
N LEU A 102 24.21 -28.44 -49.21
CA LEU A 102 22.93 -27.71 -49.32
C LEU A 102 23.16 -26.23 -49.59
N ARG A 103 24.18 -25.62 -48.97
CA ARG A 103 24.61 -24.24 -49.25
C ARG A 103 25.03 -24.04 -50.69
N THR A 104 25.89 -24.90 -51.25
CA THR A 104 26.32 -24.80 -52.65
C THR A 104 25.16 -25.01 -53.64
N THR A 105 24.22 -25.91 -53.31
CA THR A 105 23.04 -26.17 -54.14
C THR A 105 22.03 -25.01 -54.09
N LEU A 106 21.65 -24.55 -52.89
CA LEU A 106 20.66 -23.48 -52.69
C LEU A 106 21.15 -22.09 -53.13
N LEU A 107 22.46 -21.83 -53.13
CA LEU A 107 23.04 -20.59 -53.65
C LEU A 107 23.46 -20.69 -55.13
N SER A 108 23.19 -21.82 -55.80
CA SER A 108 23.45 -21.97 -57.23
C SER A 108 22.43 -21.22 -58.09
N LYS A 109 22.80 -20.90 -59.34
CA LYS A 109 21.87 -20.30 -60.32
C LYS A 109 20.64 -21.17 -60.59
N GLY A 110 20.74 -22.50 -60.45
CA GLY A 110 19.62 -23.43 -60.64
C GLY A 110 18.53 -23.30 -59.57
N ALA A 111 18.90 -22.94 -58.34
CA ALA A 111 17.95 -22.79 -57.24
C ALA A 111 17.16 -21.46 -57.28
N MET A 112 17.44 -20.55 -58.22
CA MET A 112 16.80 -19.23 -58.26
C MET A 112 15.27 -19.28 -58.43
N SER A 113 14.75 -20.32 -59.08
CA SER A 113 13.31 -20.61 -59.16
C SER A 113 12.72 -20.91 -57.78
N VAL A 114 13.39 -21.73 -56.97
CA VAL A 114 13.00 -22.11 -55.60
C VAL A 114 12.80 -20.87 -54.73
N TRP A 115 13.78 -19.97 -54.72
CA TRP A 115 13.70 -18.73 -53.93
C TRP A 115 12.57 -17.80 -54.42
N LYS A 116 12.35 -17.70 -55.74
CA LYS A 116 11.23 -16.91 -56.28
C LYS A 116 9.88 -17.51 -55.87
N THR A 117 9.71 -18.82 -56.00
CA THR A 117 8.49 -19.56 -55.61
C THR A 117 8.22 -19.46 -54.10
N SER A 118 9.27 -19.57 -53.27
CA SER A 118 9.17 -19.44 -51.81
C SER A 118 8.74 -18.02 -51.40
N LEU A 119 9.37 -16.98 -51.98
CA LEU A 119 8.97 -15.59 -51.74
C LEU A 119 7.54 -15.29 -52.21
N SER A 120 7.11 -15.80 -53.39
CA SER A 120 5.76 -15.59 -53.90
C SER A 120 4.65 -16.38 -53.17
N LYS A 121 5.02 -17.32 -52.29
CA LYS A 121 4.08 -18.08 -51.45
C LYS A 121 3.87 -17.44 -50.06
N MET A 122 4.61 -16.37 -49.73
CA MET A 122 4.44 -15.67 -48.45
C MET A 122 3.12 -14.89 -48.45
N PRO A 123 2.26 -15.07 -47.42
CA PRO A 123 0.84 -14.66 -47.48
C PRO A 123 0.61 -13.14 -47.55
N SER A 124 1.60 -12.32 -47.23
CA SER A 124 1.52 -10.86 -47.23
C SER A 124 2.05 -10.17 -48.50
N ASN A 125 2.38 -10.94 -49.56
CA ASN A 125 2.99 -10.45 -50.81
C ASN A 125 4.24 -9.57 -50.56
N PRO A 126 5.38 -10.16 -50.14
CA PRO A 126 6.60 -9.40 -49.88
C PRO A 126 7.08 -8.65 -51.13
N PRO A 127 7.78 -7.51 -50.98
CA PRO A 127 8.20 -6.70 -52.13
C PRO A 127 9.06 -7.49 -53.12
N GLU A 128 8.86 -7.25 -54.42
CA GLU A 128 9.62 -7.93 -55.47
C GLU A 128 11.13 -7.75 -55.27
N CYS A 129 11.89 -8.84 -55.44
CA CYS A 129 13.34 -8.82 -55.33
C CYS A 129 13.94 -7.77 -56.28
N PRO A 130 14.69 -6.75 -55.78
CA PRO A 130 15.31 -5.73 -56.61
C PRO A 130 16.19 -6.32 -57.72
N LYS A 131 16.22 -5.68 -58.90
CA LYS A 131 16.85 -6.22 -60.12
C LYS A 131 18.38 -6.39 -60.03
N ASP A 132 19.02 -5.76 -59.05
CA ASP A 132 20.44 -5.88 -58.73
C ASP A 132 20.74 -6.95 -57.66
N THR A 133 19.69 -7.52 -57.05
CA THR A 133 19.76 -8.42 -55.90
C THR A 133 19.29 -9.81 -56.28
N THR A 134 19.87 -10.85 -55.68
CA THR A 134 19.43 -12.25 -55.90
C THR A 134 18.44 -12.69 -54.83
N GLY A 135 17.48 -13.55 -55.18
CA GLY A 135 16.47 -14.11 -54.26
C GLY A 135 17.01 -14.61 -52.90
N PRO A 136 18.12 -15.40 -52.85
CA PRO A 136 18.72 -15.80 -51.57
C PRO A 136 19.23 -14.62 -50.74
N ARG A 137 19.75 -13.57 -51.39
CA ARG A 137 20.27 -12.36 -50.75
C ARG A 137 19.15 -11.44 -50.26
N TRP A 138 18.06 -11.35 -51.02
CA TRP A 138 16.83 -10.66 -50.62
C TRP A 138 16.21 -11.34 -49.39
N ALA A 139 16.10 -12.68 -49.41
CA ALA A 139 15.68 -13.45 -48.25
C ALA A 139 16.61 -13.23 -47.04
N GLN A 140 17.93 -13.32 -47.22
CA GLN A 140 18.92 -13.09 -46.14
C GLN A 140 18.80 -11.68 -45.52
N LEU A 141 18.41 -10.67 -46.29
CA LEU A 141 18.18 -9.31 -45.80
C LEU A 141 16.88 -9.19 -45.00
N LEU A 142 15.79 -9.81 -45.46
CA LEU A 142 14.47 -9.76 -44.82
C LEU A 142 14.35 -10.68 -43.58
N TYR A 143 15.12 -11.78 -43.54
CA TYR A 143 14.84 -12.91 -42.65
C TYR A 143 16.09 -13.53 -41.98
N GLY A 144 17.29 -13.01 -42.24
CA GLY A 144 18.55 -13.61 -41.77
C GLY A 144 19.03 -13.14 -40.39
N PRO A 145 19.89 -13.94 -39.71
CA PRO A 145 20.41 -13.61 -38.37
C PRO A 145 21.40 -12.43 -38.35
N ASN A 146 21.59 -11.86 -37.15
CA ASN A 146 22.37 -10.64 -36.93
C ASN A 146 23.85 -10.95 -36.59
N SER A 147 24.77 -10.62 -37.51
CA SER A 147 26.22 -10.56 -37.23
C SER A 147 26.79 -9.22 -37.73
N CYS A 148 27.65 -8.58 -36.94
CA CYS A 148 28.22 -7.25 -37.25
C CYS A 148 29.73 -7.23 -36.93
N HIS A 149 30.53 -6.67 -37.85
CA HIS A 149 31.94 -6.34 -37.65
C HIS A 149 32.17 -4.87 -38.03
N ASN A 150 33.20 -4.25 -37.46
CA ASN A 150 33.59 -2.87 -37.77
C ASN A 150 34.81 -2.88 -38.69
N TYR A 151 34.76 -2.08 -39.77
CA TYR A 151 35.83 -1.96 -40.77
C TYR A 151 36.31 -0.50 -40.87
N PRO A 152 37.07 0.02 -39.89
CA PRO A 152 37.54 1.42 -39.87
C PRO A 152 38.56 1.78 -40.96
N GLU A 153 39.08 0.80 -41.70
CA GLU A 153 40.14 0.94 -42.70
C GLU A 153 39.66 1.42 -44.10
N PHE A 154 38.35 1.51 -44.33
CA PHE A 154 37.79 1.93 -45.61
C PHE A 154 37.46 3.43 -45.67
N ASP A 155 37.62 4.03 -46.85
CA ASP A 155 37.24 5.42 -47.13
C ASP A 155 35.77 5.66 -46.76
N PRO A 156 35.45 6.61 -45.86
CA PRO A 156 34.07 6.93 -45.47
C PRO A 156 33.15 7.24 -46.65
N LEU A 157 33.67 7.72 -47.78
CA LEU A 157 32.92 7.98 -49.00
C LEU A 157 32.24 6.70 -49.56
N ILE A 158 32.80 5.50 -49.32
CA ILE A 158 32.15 4.22 -49.66
C ILE A 158 30.78 4.12 -49.01
N THR A 159 30.65 4.54 -47.75
CA THR A 159 29.42 4.45 -46.94
C THR A 159 28.28 5.37 -47.44
N GLU A 160 28.57 6.25 -48.39
CA GLU A 160 27.60 7.11 -49.08
C GLU A 160 27.14 6.54 -50.44
N LEU A 161 27.84 5.55 -50.99
CA LEU A 161 27.59 5.02 -52.35
C LEU A 161 26.93 3.62 -52.37
N ILE A 162 26.78 2.97 -51.22
CA ILE A 162 26.11 1.67 -51.07
C ILE A 162 24.89 1.78 -50.13
N PRO A 163 23.81 1.00 -50.35
CA PRO A 163 22.70 0.93 -49.42
C PRO A 163 23.15 0.46 -48.05
N TYR A 164 22.52 1.00 -47.00
CA TYR A 164 22.64 0.52 -45.64
C TYR A 164 21.31 -0.06 -45.17
N THR A 165 21.37 -1.00 -44.23
CA THR A 165 20.22 -1.32 -43.38
C THR A 165 20.34 -0.56 -42.06
N ASP A 166 19.20 -0.11 -41.55
CA ASP A 166 19.07 0.55 -40.27
C ASP A 166 18.37 -0.40 -39.30
N ARG A 167 19.06 -0.82 -38.22
CA ARG A 167 18.48 -1.75 -37.23
C ARG A 167 17.65 -1.05 -36.14
N SER A 168 17.39 0.25 -36.23
CA SER A 168 16.58 0.98 -35.24
C SER A 168 15.05 0.80 -35.36
N GLY A 169 14.58 0.06 -36.37
CA GLY A 169 13.14 -0.21 -36.62
C GLY A 169 12.71 -1.68 -36.71
N TRP A 170 13.64 -2.66 -36.73
CA TRP A 170 13.27 -4.07 -36.89
C TRP A 170 12.83 -4.70 -35.55
N GLY A 171 11.64 -5.33 -35.57
CA GLY A 171 10.89 -5.74 -34.38
C GLY A 171 11.68 -6.62 -33.39
N GLY A 172 11.68 -6.21 -32.12
CA GLY A 172 12.39 -6.86 -31.02
C GLY A 172 13.20 -5.83 -30.21
N SER A 173 14.11 -5.12 -30.88
CA SER A 173 14.73 -3.92 -30.31
C SER A 173 13.70 -2.78 -30.26
N ARG A 174 13.00 -2.63 -29.14
CA ARG A 174 12.11 -1.46 -28.90
C ARG A 174 12.91 -0.20 -29.26
N ARG A 175 12.46 0.60 -30.22
CA ARG A 175 13.08 1.90 -30.57
C ARG A 175 13.05 2.74 -29.30
N ARG A 176 14.16 2.79 -28.55
CA ARG A 176 14.20 3.38 -27.20
C ARG A 176 14.22 4.90 -27.36
N VAL A 177 13.03 5.47 -27.59
CA VAL A 177 12.79 6.91 -27.67
C VAL A 177 13.05 7.48 -26.28
N TYR A 178 14.29 7.89 -26.05
CA TYR A 178 14.66 8.60 -24.84
C TYR A 178 13.99 9.98 -24.83
N PRO A 179 13.77 10.63 -23.67
CA PRO A 179 13.30 12.01 -23.61
C PRO A 179 14.27 13.00 -24.28
N PRO A 180 13.81 14.19 -24.73
CA PRO A 180 14.67 15.24 -25.33
C PRO A 180 15.87 15.68 -24.48
N SER A 181 15.79 15.53 -23.16
CA SER A 181 16.88 15.82 -22.21
C SER A 181 17.98 14.76 -22.17
N HIS A 182 17.79 13.60 -22.81
CA HIS A 182 18.71 12.46 -22.70
C HIS A 182 19.79 12.47 -23.78
N LYS A 183 21.05 12.20 -23.36
CA LYS A 183 22.26 12.24 -24.23
C LYS A 183 22.24 11.31 -25.44
N LEU A 184 21.27 10.39 -25.54
CA LEU A 184 21.10 9.47 -26.67
C LEU A 184 19.91 9.81 -27.59
N HIS A 185 19.12 10.85 -27.30
CA HIS A 185 17.97 11.26 -28.13
C HIS A 185 18.37 11.55 -29.58
N ASN A 186 19.46 12.29 -29.79
CA ASN A 186 19.99 12.67 -31.11
C ASN A 186 21.07 11.70 -31.64
N LYS A 187 21.21 10.49 -31.08
CA LYS A 187 22.24 9.57 -31.58
C LYS A 187 21.81 9.00 -32.93
N HIS A 188 22.49 9.44 -34.00
CA HIS A 188 22.27 8.96 -35.36
C HIS A 188 22.20 7.43 -35.40
N THR A 189 21.25 6.92 -36.17
CA THR A 189 21.04 5.48 -36.32
C THR A 189 22.27 4.84 -36.95
N SER A 190 22.67 3.69 -36.40
CA SER A 190 23.87 3.00 -36.87
C SER A 190 23.59 2.37 -38.22
N LYS A 191 24.19 2.93 -39.27
CA LYS A 191 24.16 2.37 -40.62
C LYS A 191 24.94 1.06 -40.63
N PHE A 192 24.28 -0.05 -40.91
CA PHE A 192 24.91 -1.34 -41.13
C PHE A 192 24.99 -1.62 -42.63
N PHE A 193 26.15 -2.08 -43.09
CA PHE A 193 26.40 -2.35 -44.50
C PHE A 193 26.65 -3.85 -44.71
N LEU A 194 26.31 -4.36 -45.89
CA LEU A 194 26.68 -5.72 -46.27
C LEU A 194 28.18 -5.72 -46.63
N GLU A 195 28.96 -6.56 -45.94
CA GLU A 195 30.42 -6.66 -46.06
C GLU A 195 30.90 -6.75 -47.52
N SER A 196 30.23 -7.57 -48.34
CA SER A 196 30.53 -7.71 -49.77
C SER A 196 30.48 -6.39 -50.55
N ASP A 197 29.68 -5.43 -50.10
CA ASP A 197 29.36 -4.21 -50.84
C ASP A 197 30.35 -3.11 -50.48
N ILE A 198 30.87 -3.13 -49.23
CA ILE A 198 32.05 -2.36 -48.84
C ILE A 198 33.23 -2.79 -49.73
N PHE A 199 33.55 -4.08 -49.77
CA PHE A 199 34.67 -4.59 -50.58
C PHE A 199 34.49 -4.31 -52.09
N SER A 200 33.30 -4.56 -52.64
CA SER A 200 33.00 -4.32 -54.06
C SER A 200 33.08 -2.84 -54.44
N MET A 201 32.55 -1.94 -53.59
CA MET A 201 32.63 -0.50 -53.82
C MET A 201 34.07 0.02 -53.63
N ALA A 202 34.83 -0.50 -52.67
CA ALA A 202 36.24 -0.16 -52.48
C ALA A 202 37.08 -0.52 -53.71
N GLN A 203 36.91 -1.72 -54.27
CA GLN A 203 37.55 -2.13 -55.52
C GLN A 203 37.14 -1.23 -56.70
N THR A 204 35.86 -0.89 -56.78
CA THR A 204 35.30 -0.02 -57.84
C THR A 204 35.91 1.38 -57.78
N LEU A 205 35.88 2.04 -56.62
CA LEU A 205 36.50 3.35 -56.42
C LEU A 205 38.00 3.32 -56.62
N GLY A 206 38.71 2.29 -56.16
CA GLY A 206 40.14 2.10 -56.41
C GLY A 206 40.50 2.10 -57.90
N SER A 207 39.63 1.54 -58.75
CA SER A 207 39.81 1.57 -60.21
C SER A 207 39.67 2.98 -60.80
N PHE A 208 38.66 3.76 -60.37
CA PHE A 208 38.48 5.15 -60.79
C PHE A 208 39.61 6.07 -60.28
N THR A 209 40.01 5.93 -59.02
CA THR A 209 41.12 6.69 -58.42
C THR A 209 42.43 6.41 -59.15
N LYS A 210 42.68 5.16 -59.57
CA LYS A 210 43.81 4.81 -60.44
C LYS A 210 43.70 5.48 -61.81
N ASP A 211 42.52 5.47 -62.44
CA ASP A 211 42.27 6.16 -63.73
C ASP A 211 42.53 7.68 -63.66
N VAL A 212 42.17 8.31 -62.53
CA VAL A 212 42.43 9.74 -62.24
C VAL A 212 43.92 10.00 -61.98
N HIS A 213 44.59 9.15 -61.18
CA HIS A 213 46.02 9.26 -60.91
C HIS A 213 46.87 9.13 -62.19
N MET A 214 46.51 8.19 -63.06
CA MET A 214 47.10 8.00 -64.40
C MET A 214 46.70 9.09 -65.42
N ARG A 215 46.02 10.16 -64.98
CA ARG A 215 45.63 11.34 -65.78
C ARG A 215 44.85 11.03 -67.07
N LYS A 216 44.11 9.92 -67.13
CA LYS A 216 43.32 9.56 -68.32
C LYS A 216 42.27 10.64 -68.62
N ALA A 217 42.07 10.96 -69.89
CA ALA A 217 41.08 11.95 -70.33
C ALA A 217 39.68 11.64 -69.76
N GLY A 218 38.96 12.67 -69.29
CA GLY A 218 37.62 12.57 -68.70
C GLY A 218 37.50 11.76 -67.40
N SER A 219 38.58 11.19 -66.86
CA SER A 219 38.57 10.32 -65.66
C SER A 219 37.87 10.95 -64.46
N LYS A 220 38.18 12.21 -64.13
CA LYS A 220 37.56 12.95 -63.01
C LYS A 220 36.05 13.08 -63.18
N GLY A 221 35.58 13.48 -64.37
CA GLY A 221 34.15 13.62 -64.67
C GLY A 221 33.40 12.29 -64.56
N ARG A 222 33.99 11.19 -65.05
CA ARG A 222 33.40 9.84 -64.91
C ARG A 222 33.28 9.39 -63.45
N LEU A 223 34.22 9.75 -62.57
CA LEU A 223 34.15 9.44 -61.15
C LEU A 223 33.05 10.26 -60.44
N GLU A 224 32.94 11.56 -60.69
CA GLU A 224 31.89 12.37 -60.05
C GLU A 224 30.48 12.00 -60.52
N GLU A 225 30.28 11.67 -61.80
CA GLU A 225 28.97 11.19 -62.28
C GLU A 225 28.63 9.80 -61.70
N PHE A 226 29.62 8.91 -61.54
CA PHE A 226 29.42 7.63 -60.86
C PHE A 226 29.01 7.83 -59.38
N LYS A 227 29.71 8.70 -58.64
CA LYS A 227 29.35 9.07 -57.26
C LYS A 227 27.92 9.61 -57.19
N LYS A 228 27.56 10.54 -58.09
CA LYS A 228 26.23 11.15 -58.16
C LYS A 228 25.14 10.10 -58.37
N MET A 229 25.22 9.28 -59.43
CA MET A 229 24.25 8.20 -59.69
C MET A 229 24.13 7.23 -58.51
N ARG A 230 25.25 6.91 -57.84
CA ARG A 230 25.23 6.03 -56.65
C ARG A 230 24.57 6.69 -55.43
N LYS A 231 24.77 7.99 -55.20
CA LYS A 231 24.07 8.74 -54.14
C LYS A 231 22.56 8.85 -54.41
N GLU A 232 22.17 9.12 -55.66
CA GLU A 232 20.76 9.16 -56.10
C GLU A 232 20.09 7.79 -55.93
N PHE A 233 20.79 6.70 -56.26
CA PHE A 233 20.33 5.32 -56.02
C PHE A 233 20.19 4.99 -54.52
N VAL A 234 21.15 5.39 -53.68
CA VAL A 234 21.05 5.16 -52.23
C VAL A 234 19.89 5.96 -51.64
N ALA A 235 19.65 7.19 -52.10
CA ALA A 235 18.51 8.00 -51.66
C ALA A 235 17.16 7.36 -52.03
N SER A 236 16.98 6.85 -53.25
CA SER A 236 15.73 6.18 -53.65
C SER A 236 15.50 4.85 -52.91
N MET A 237 16.56 4.08 -52.64
CA MET A 237 16.48 2.88 -51.79
C MET A 237 16.10 3.20 -50.34
N VAL A 238 16.61 4.31 -49.77
CA VAL A 238 16.22 4.78 -48.42
C VAL A 238 14.76 5.23 -48.38
N GLU A 239 14.24 5.89 -49.41
CA GLU A 239 12.83 6.27 -49.46
C GLU A 239 11.92 5.04 -49.58
N TYR A 240 12.30 4.06 -50.42
CA TYR A 240 11.57 2.79 -50.54
C TYR A 240 11.60 1.96 -49.25
N ALA A 241 12.70 2.02 -48.49
CA ALA A 241 12.79 1.36 -47.18
C ALA A 241 11.75 1.87 -46.17
N LYS A 242 11.38 3.17 -46.20
CA LYS A 242 10.30 3.71 -45.34
C LYS A 242 8.93 3.12 -45.69
N VAL A 243 8.67 2.87 -46.98
CA VAL A 243 7.44 2.21 -47.43
C VAL A 243 7.38 0.78 -46.88
N CYS A 244 8.52 0.08 -46.86
CA CYS A 244 8.65 -1.25 -46.28
C CYS A 244 8.53 -1.25 -44.74
N GLU A 245 9.14 -0.28 -44.04
CA GLU A 245 9.00 -0.11 -42.59
C GLU A 245 7.53 0.13 -42.20
N LYS A 246 6.85 1.05 -42.90
CA LYS A 246 5.41 1.29 -42.69
C LYS A 246 4.58 0.03 -42.95
N TRP A 247 4.80 -0.65 -44.07
CA TRP A 247 4.06 -1.88 -44.39
C TRP A 247 4.24 -2.96 -43.31
N GLY A 248 5.46 -3.18 -42.81
CA GLY A 248 5.72 -4.15 -41.75
C GLY A 248 5.05 -3.78 -40.42
N VAL A 249 5.02 -2.49 -40.08
CA VAL A 249 4.26 -1.97 -38.93
C VAL A 249 2.76 -2.19 -39.13
N ASP A 250 2.18 -1.74 -40.24
CA ASP A 250 0.75 -1.88 -40.56
C ASP A 250 0.30 -3.36 -40.61
N ASP A 251 1.14 -4.27 -41.12
CA ASP A 251 0.88 -5.72 -41.16
C ASP A 251 0.91 -6.34 -39.75
N SER A 252 1.93 -6.02 -38.94
CA SER A 252 2.01 -6.47 -37.55
C SER A 252 0.80 -6.00 -36.70
N TRP A 253 0.32 -4.78 -36.92
CA TRP A 253 -0.87 -4.27 -36.24
C TRP A 253 -2.15 -5.01 -36.64
N LYS A 254 -2.33 -5.36 -37.92
CA LYS A 254 -3.48 -6.19 -38.35
C LYS A 254 -3.50 -7.53 -37.62
N VAL A 255 -2.37 -8.25 -37.64
CA VAL A 255 -2.25 -9.57 -36.98
C VAL A 255 -2.48 -9.48 -35.47
N VAL A 256 -2.11 -8.37 -34.81
CA VAL A 256 -2.43 -8.12 -33.39
C VAL A 256 -3.91 -7.83 -33.19
N MET A 257 -4.51 -6.97 -34.02
CA MET A 257 -5.93 -6.58 -33.92
C MET A 257 -6.88 -7.74 -34.24
N GLU A 258 -6.57 -8.57 -35.24
CA GLU A 258 -7.30 -9.80 -35.57
C GLU A 258 -7.30 -10.76 -34.38
N ARG A 259 -6.13 -11.06 -33.80
CA ARG A 259 -6.02 -11.88 -32.58
C ARG A 259 -6.74 -11.26 -31.38
N GLN A 260 -6.79 -9.94 -31.28
CA GLN A 260 -7.53 -9.25 -30.23
C GLN A 260 -9.05 -9.33 -30.45
N GLN A 261 -9.51 -9.30 -31.70
CA GLN A 261 -10.91 -9.47 -32.06
C GLN A 261 -11.38 -10.93 -31.83
N GLU A 262 -10.59 -11.93 -32.23
CA GLU A 262 -10.78 -13.34 -31.87
C GLU A 262 -10.87 -13.54 -30.35
N SER A 263 -9.93 -12.92 -29.62
CA SER A 263 -9.86 -12.91 -28.16
C SER A 263 -11.13 -12.35 -27.50
N TYR A 264 -11.66 -11.21 -27.98
CA TYR A 264 -12.92 -10.65 -27.49
C TYR A 264 -14.13 -11.51 -27.89
N ALA A 265 -14.19 -12.02 -29.12
CA ALA A 265 -15.29 -12.87 -29.59
C ALA A 265 -15.42 -14.13 -28.72
N ARG A 266 -14.30 -14.83 -28.49
CA ARG A 266 -14.21 -15.99 -27.59
C ARG A 266 -14.61 -15.65 -26.15
N ARG A 267 -14.20 -14.51 -25.62
CA ARG A 267 -14.64 -14.05 -24.29
C ARG A 267 -16.14 -13.83 -24.25
N ASN A 268 -16.70 -13.12 -25.23
CA ASN A 268 -18.13 -12.84 -25.28
C ASN A 268 -18.96 -14.13 -25.39
N GLU A 269 -18.46 -15.13 -26.13
CA GLU A 269 -19.03 -16.48 -26.17
C GLU A 269 -19.04 -17.15 -24.79
N ILE A 270 -17.95 -17.05 -24.03
CA ILE A 270 -17.86 -17.58 -22.65
C ILE A 270 -18.89 -16.92 -21.74
N LEU A 271 -19.00 -15.59 -21.77
CA LEU A 271 -19.97 -14.85 -20.95
C LEU A 271 -21.41 -15.21 -21.35
N ALA A 272 -21.71 -15.26 -22.65
CA ALA A 272 -23.02 -15.66 -23.16
C ALA A 272 -23.40 -17.10 -22.75
N ARG A 273 -22.45 -18.05 -22.76
CA ARG A 273 -22.67 -19.41 -22.27
C ARG A 273 -23.01 -19.45 -20.77
N PHE A 274 -22.37 -18.64 -19.93
CA PHE A 274 -22.71 -18.58 -18.50
C PHE A 274 -24.08 -17.94 -18.23
N VAL A 275 -24.45 -16.89 -18.97
CA VAL A 275 -25.80 -16.32 -18.91
C VAL A 275 -26.85 -17.35 -19.38
N ALA A 276 -26.56 -18.12 -20.43
CA ALA A 276 -27.43 -19.20 -20.90
C ALA A 276 -27.54 -20.40 -19.93
N LEU A 277 -26.56 -20.59 -19.04
CA LEU A 277 -26.62 -21.53 -17.91
C LEU A 277 -27.39 -20.97 -16.70
N GLY A 278 -27.92 -19.74 -16.77
CA GLY A 278 -28.72 -19.13 -15.70
C GLY A 278 -27.91 -18.33 -14.67
N HIS A 279 -26.63 -18.03 -14.93
CA HIS A 279 -25.90 -17.09 -14.08
C HIS A 279 -26.35 -15.64 -14.34
N ASP A 280 -26.45 -14.85 -13.27
CA ASP A 280 -26.80 -13.44 -13.33
C ASP A 280 -25.73 -12.65 -14.08
N LYS A 281 -26.16 -11.85 -15.06
CA LYS A 281 -25.28 -11.05 -15.90
C LYS A 281 -24.37 -10.10 -15.09
N VAL A 282 -24.83 -9.58 -13.96
CA VAL A 282 -24.04 -8.68 -13.10
C VAL A 282 -22.85 -9.40 -12.46
N ASP A 283 -22.96 -10.69 -12.15
CA ASP A 283 -21.84 -11.50 -11.66
C ASP A 283 -20.92 -11.94 -12.83
N VAL A 284 -21.50 -12.19 -14.01
CA VAL A 284 -20.79 -12.66 -15.21
C VAL A 284 -19.95 -11.56 -15.87
N ASP A 285 -20.49 -10.36 -16.06
CA ASP A 285 -19.78 -9.25 -16.74
C ASP A 285 -18.51 -8.83 -15.99
N GLN A 286 -18.45 -9.06 -14.67
CA GLN A 286 -17.26 -8.83 -13.84
C GLN A 286 -16.10 -9.79 -14.13
N LEU A 287 -16.31 -10.95 -14.77
CA LEU A 287 -15.23 -11.92 -15.03
C LEU A 287 -14.08 -11.24 -15.78
N SER A 288 -12.85 -11.35 -15.30
CA SER A 288 -11.69 -10.66 -15.87
C SER A 288 -11.19 -11.32 -17.17
N TRP A 289 -10.28 -10.65 -17.86
CA TRP A 289 -9.56 -11.24 -19.00
C TRP A 289 -8.84 -12.54 -18.62
N TYR A 290 -8.14 -12.51 -17.48
CA TYR A 290 -7.40 -13.63 -16.90
C TYR A 290 -8.33 -14.78 -16.49
N ASP A 291 -9.50 -14.49 -15.91
CA ASP A 291 -10.51 -15.49 -15.57
C ASP A 291 -10.86 -16.33 -16.81
N THR A 292 -11.07 -15.70 -17.96
CA THR A 292 -11.41 -16.38 -19.23
C THR A 292 -10.23 -17.08 -19.94
N GLY A 293 -9.02 -17.01 -19.38
CA GLY A 293 -7.85 -17.75 -19.87
C GLY A 293 -7.09 -17.10 -21.04
N GLY A 294 -7.35 -15.82 -21.33
CA GLY A 294 -6.40 -14.95 -22.04
C GLY A 294 -5.94 -15.36 -23.45
N THR A 295 -6.76 -16.02 -24.27
CA THR A 295 -6.32 -16.57 -25.57
C THR A 295 -7.28 -16.24 -26.72
N HIS A 296 -6.71 -16.13 -27.93
CA HIS A 296 -7.44 -15.94 -29.20
C HIS A 296 -8.01 -17.25 -29.76
N LYS A 297 -7.49 -18.42 -29.35
CA LYS A 297 -7.91 -19.72 -29.88
C LYS A 297 -9.34 -20.08 -29.49
N GLU A 298 -10.15 -20.47 -30.48
CA GLU A 298 -11.56 -20.86 -30.37
C GLU A 298 -11.90 -21.75 -29.16
N LEU A 299 -13.12 -21.61 -28.65
CA LEU A 299 -13.60 -22.33 -27.47
C LEU A 299 -13.97 -23.80 -27.79
N SER A 300 -12.96 -24.65 -27.93
CA SER A 300 -13.16 -26.10 -28.03
C SER A 300 -13.98 -26.64 -26.84
N GLN A 301 -14.81 -27.66 -27.08
CA GLN A 301 -15.62 -28.32 -26.03
C GLN A 301 -14.77 -28.81 -24.84
N ARG A 302 -13.55 -29.33 -25.11
CA ARG A 302 -12.61 -29.74 -24.06
C ARG A 302 -12.10 -28.55 -23.23
N GLY A 303 -11.82 -27.42 -23.87
CA GLY A 303 -11.45 -26.18 -23.18
C GLY A 303 -12.58 -25.66 -22.31
N TRP A 304 -13.82 -25.68 -22.81
CA TRP A 304 -15.02 -25.36 -22.03
C TRP A 304 -15.19 -26.27 -20.81
N ALA A 305 -15.13 -27.60 -20.99
CA ALA A 305 -15.33 -28.58 -19.92
C ALA A 305 -14.30 -28.46 -18.78
N LEU A 306 -13.04 -28.12 -19.08
CA LEU A 306 -12.00 -27.88 -18.07
C LEU A 306 -12.14 -26.53 -17.36
N MET A 307 -12.69 -25.53 -18.03
CA MET A 307 -12.79 -24.16 -17.53
C MET A 307 -14.09 -23.92 -16.74
N CYS A 308 -15.19 -24.55 -17.14
CA CYS A 308 -16.53 -24.29 -16.61
C CYS A 308 -16.60 -24.42 -15.07
N PRO A 309 -16.17 -25.53 -14.44
CA PRO A 309 -16.31 -25.70 -12.98
C PRO A 309 -15.45 -24.73 -12.15
N ARG A 310 -14.37 -24.17 -12.74
CA ARG A 310 -13.56 -23.14 -12.08
C ARG A 310 -14.29 -21.79 -12.08
N LEU A 311 -14.82 -21.39 -13.24
CA LEU A 311 -15.52 -20.12 -13.39
C LEU A 311 -16.88 -20.12 -12.68
N GLU A 312 -17.60 -21.25 -12.67
CA GLU A 312 -18.83 -21.43 -11.90
C GLU A 312 -18.61 -21.17 -10.40
N ARG A 313 -17.51 -21.67 -9.83
CA ARG A 313 -17.11 -21.33 -8.45
C ARG A 313 -16.86 -19.83 -8.28
N THR A 314 -16.06 -19.23 -9.16
CA THR A 314 -15.78 -17.78 -9.13
C THR A 314 -17.05 -16.91 -9.26
N LEU A 315 -18.05 -17.35 -10.03
CA LEU A 315 -19.35 -16.69 -10.14
C LEU A 315 -20.17 -16.82 -8.85
N ASN A 316 -20.17 -18.00 -8.22
CA ASN A 316 -20.84 -18.21 -6.93
C ASN A 316 -20.18 -17.39 -5.80
N ASP A 317 -18.85 -17.32 -5.76
CA ASP A 317 -18.10 -16.48 -4.82
C ASP A 317 -18.44 -14.99 -4.99
N ARG A 318 -18.61 -14.53 -6.24
CA ARG A 318 -19.00 -13.14 -6.56
C ARG A 318 -20.46 -12.85 -6.26
N LYS A 319 -21.38 -13.77 -6.54
CA LYS A 319 -22.78 -13.68 -6.10
C LYS A 319 -22.87 -13.53 -4.57
N ALA A 320 -22.11 -14.34 -3.83
CA ALA A 320 -22.01 -14.26 -2.38
C ALA A 320 -21.32 -12.97 -1.88
N MET A 321 -20.42 -12.37 -2.67
CA MET A 321 -19.85 -11.05 -2.39
C MET A 321 -20.86 -9.92 -2.64
N ARG A 322 -21.58 -9.96 -3.78
CA ARG A 322 -22.64 -9.00 -4.15
C ARG A 322 -23.76 -8.96 -3.12
N ILE A 323 -24.26 -10.12 -2.67
CA ILE A 323 -25.29 -10.22 -1.62
C ILE A 323 -24.79 -9.60 -0.30
N ARG A 324 -23.56 -9.91 0.13
CA ARG A 324 -22.97 -9.33 1.35
C ARG A 324 -22.77 -7.82 1.23
N ALA A 325 -22.30 -7.32 0.09
CA ALA A 325 -22.11 -5.90 -0.16
C ALA A 325 -23.46 -5.14 -0.16
N HIS A 326 -24.49 -5.71 -0.80
CA HIS A 326 -25.85 -5.15 -0.78
C HIS A 326 -26.42 -5.09 0.63
N ARG A 327 -26.28 -6.17 1.42
CA ARG A 327 -26.70 -6.20 2.83
C ARG A 327 -25.95 -5.18 3.68
N ALA A 328 -24.63 -5.07 3.52
CA ALA A 328 -23.82 -4.09 4.22
C ALA A 328 -24.21 -2.64 3.85
N GLY A 329 -24.54 -2.37 2.58
CA GLY A 329 -25.07 -1.08 2.14
C GLY A 329 -26.40 -0.72 2.80
N ILE A 330 -27.34 -1.66 2.89
CA ILE A 330 -28.62 -1.46 3.60
C ILE A 330 -28.39 -1.17 5.09
N LEU A 331 -27.52 -1.93 5.76
CA LEU A 331 -27.17 -1.69 7.17
C LEU A 331 -26.50 -0.33 7.38
N ALA A 332 -25.62 0.11 6.46
CA ALA A 332 -25.00 1.43 6.49
C ALA A 332 -26.03 2.58 6.31
N LEU A 333 -27.05 2.39 5.46
CA LEU A 333 -28.12 3.36 5.30
C LEU A 333 -29.01 3.44 6.56
N ARG A 334 -29.41 2.29 7.13
CA ARG A 334 -30.24 2.24 8.35
C ARG A 334 -29.52 2.80 9.58
N THR A 335 -28.23 2.50 9.77
CA THR A 335 -27.42 3.10 10.85
C THR A 335 -27.23 4.60 10.68
N ASN A 336 -27.19 5.12 9.44
CA ASN A 336 -27.18 6.56 9.20
C ASN A 336 -28.53 7.24 9.53
N VAL A 337 -29.66 6.57 9.33
CA VAL A 337 -30.98 7.06 9.81
C VAL A 337 -30.97 7.21 11.33
N VAL A 338 -30.59 6.16 12.08
CA VAL A 338 -30.52 6.23 13.55
C VAL A 338 -29.54 7.30 14.03
N ARG A 339 -28.36 7.41 13.41
CA ARG A 339 -27.37 8.46 13.72
C ARG A 339 -27.92 9.88 13.49
N SER A 340 -28.76 10.08 12.48
CA SER A 340 -29.46 11.34 12.21
C SER A 340 -30.53 11.63 13.27
N LEU A 341 -31.47 10.70 13.48
CA LEU A 341 -32.55 10.82 14.48
C LEU A 341 -31.98 11.11 15.88
N TYR A 342 -30.96 10.37 16.28
CA TYR A 342 -30.32 10.55 17.59
C TYR A 342 -29.57 11.88 17.70
N SER A 343 -28.82 12.32 16.66
CA SER A 343 -28.19 13.65 16.64
C SER A 343 -29.23 14.78 16.71
N ASN A 344 -30.39 14.60 16.07
CA ASN A 344 -31.47 15.58 16.11
C ASN A 344 -32.08 15.67 17.51
N TYR A 345 -32.42 14.54 18.13
CA TYR A 345 -32.88 14.42 19.52
C TYR A 345 -31.93 15.08 20.51
N GLN A 346 -30.61 14.83 20.39
CA GLN A 346 -29.57 15.48 21.19
C GLN A 346 -29.65 17.03 21.13
N THR A 347 -29.94 17.61 19.96
CA THR A 347 -30.01 19.08 19.79
C THR A 347 -31.39 19.71 20.02
N SER A 348 -32.48 18.94 19.98
CA SER A 348 -33.83 19.48 20.14
C SER A 348 -34.42 19.26 21.53
N GLN A 349 -34.04 18.19 22.23
CA GLN A 349 -34.62 17.81 23.52
C GLN A 349 -33.65 17.93 24.70
N ILE A 350 -32.34 17.78 24.49
CA ILE A 350 -31.35 17.64 25.59
C ILE A 350 -30.44 18.86 25.72
N PRO A 351 -30.42 19.56 26.88
CA PRO A 351 -29.48 20.65 27.15
C PRO A 351 -28.01 20.22 27.06
N HIS A 352 -27.12 21.08 26.56
CA HIS A 352 -25.71 20.73 26.36
C HIS A 352 -24.99 20.25 27.64
N ARG A 353 -25.39 20.74 28.83
CA ARG A 353 -24.87 20.29 30.14
C ARG A 353 -25.08 18.79 30.42
N GLU A 354 -26.06 18.16 29.77
CA GLU A 354 -26.42 16.75 29.96
C GLU A 354 -25.77 15.84 28.91
N TRP A 355 -25.17 16.40 27.85
CA TRP A 355 -24.68 15.62 26.71
C TRP A 355 -23.60 14.60 27.09
N ALA A 356 -22.68 14.93 28.00
CA ALA A 356 -21.63 14.00 28.43
C ALA A 356 -22.18 12.75 29.14
N TYR A 357 -23.40 12.83 29.69
CA TYR A 357 -24.12 11.75 30.37
C TYR A 357 -25.09 10.98 29.45
N LEU A 358 -24.89 11.06 28.13
CA LEU A 358 -25.63 10.29 27.13
C LEU A 358 -24.82 9.09 26.64
N PRO A 359 -25.45 8.05 26.06
CA PRO A 359 -24.74 6.97 25.36
C PRO A 359 -23.99 7.43 24.09
N GLY A 360 -23.16 6.56 23.52
CA GLY A 360 -22.59 6.76 22.18
C GLY A 360 -23.57 6.38 21.06
N SER A 361 -23.50 7.01 19.88
CA SER A 361 -24.33 6.62 18.72
C SER A 361 -24.15 5.13 18.34
N GLU A 362 -22.92 4.64 18.41
CA GLU A 362 -22.58 3.24 18.10
C GLU A 362 -23.06 2.26 19.19
N GLU A 363 -23.40 2.76 20.38
CA GLU A 363 -23.94 1.98 21.49
C GLU A 363 -25.47 1.94 21.42
N VAL A 364 -26.12 3.09 21.13
CA VAL A 364 -27.56 3.17 20.85
C VAL A 364 -27.98 2.22 19.72
N MET A 365 -27.16 2.10 18.67
CA MET A 365 -27.41 1.16 17.56
C MET A 365 -27.21 -0.33 17.92
N GLU A 366 -26.56 -0.64 19.05
CA GLU A 366 -26.43 -2.00 19.58
C GLU A 366 -27.53 -2.35 20.61
N TRP A 367 -28.30 -1.36 21.09
CA TRP A 367 -29.50 -1.61 21.90
C TRP A 367 -30.53 -2.40 21.08
N LYS A 368 -31.25 -3.32 21.75
CA LYS A 368 -32.15 -4.28 21.11
C LYS A 368 -33.18 -3.60 20.22
N GLU A 369 -33.80 -2.54 20.72
CA GLU A 369 -34.88 -1.76 20.10
C GLU A 369 -34.45 -1.18 18.75
N PHE A 370 -33.24 -0.62 18.66
CA PHE A 370 -32.69 -0.13 17.40
C PHE A 370 -32.13 -1.27 16.54
N LYS A 371 -31.45 -2.23 17.16
CA LYS A 371 -30.75 -3.31 16.46
C LYS A 371 -31.70 -4.24 15.72
N GLU A 372 -32.84 -4.62 16.30
CA GLU A 372 -33.85 -5.44 15.63
C GLU A 372 -34.44 -4.74 14.38
N ILE A 373 -34.57 -3.41 14.40
CA ILE A 373 -35.03 -2.62 13.24
C ILE A 373 -33.90 -2.48 12.19
N ILE A 374 -32.67 -2.18 12.61
CA ILE A 374 -31.49 -2.09 11.73
C ILE A 374 -31.24 -3.43 11.03
N GLU A 375 -31.20 -4.52 11.79
CA GLU A 375 -30.88 -5.89 11.33
C GLU A 375 -32.11 -6.66 10.80
N SER A 376 -33.28 -6.03 10.72
CA SER A 376 -34.47 -6.57 10.01
C SER A 376 -34.16 -7.01 8.57
N ASP A 377 -35.03 -7.80 7.94
CA ASP A 377 -34.78 -8.33 6.59
C ASP A 377 -34.49 -7.22 5.55
N SER A 378 -33.69 -7.52 4.52
CA SER A 378 -33.30 -6.57 3.49
C SER A 378 -34.44 -6.14 2.54
N GLU A 379 -35.56 -6.86 2.50
CA GLU A 379 -36.76 -6.46 1.76
C GLU A 379 -37.62 -5.43 2.54
N VAL A 380 -37.40 -5.28 3.85
CA VAL A 380 -38.11 -4.29 4.67
C VAL A 380 -37.60 -2.88 4.36
N ASN A 381 -38.48 -2.02 3.86
CA ASN A 381 -38.18 -0.59 3.78
C ASN A 381 -38.15 0.00 5.20
N VAL A 382 -37.00 0.55 5.60
CA VAL A 382 -36.78 1.16 6.92
C VAL A 382 -36.47 2.62 6.71
N SER A 383 -37.36 3.47 7.23
CA SER A 383 -37.34 4.93 7.11
C SER A 383 -37.22 5.58 8.50
N ASN A 384 -37.44 6.90 8.61
CA ASN A 384 -37.41 7.58 9.91
C ASN A 384 -38.53 7.05 10.82
N GLU A 385 -39.72 6.94 10.23
CA GLU A 385 -40.98 6.54 10.87
C GLU A 385 -40.92 5.11 11.44
N SER A 386 -40.02 4.28 10.92
CA SER A 386 -39.76 2.94 11.45
C SER A 386 -39.19 2.95 12.88
N PHE A 387 -38.63 4.07 13.33
CA PHE A 387 -38.04 4.23 14.67
C PHE A 387 -38.89 5.05 15.63
N ASP A 388 -40.03 5.63 15.20
CA ASP A 388 -40.80 6.60 16.00
C ASP A 388 -41.11 6.08 17.41
N ASN A 389 -41.61 4.85 17.54
CA ASN A 389 -41.93 4.26 18.84
C ASN A 389 -40.73 4.04 19.77
N VAL A 390 -39.53 3.86 19.21
CA VAL A 390 -38.27 3.79 19.98
C VAL A 390 -37.81 5.19 20.37
N MET A 391 -37.99 6.18 19.49
CA MET A 391 -37.66 7.57 19.74
C MET A 391 -38.61 8.23 20.78
N GLU A 392 -39.88 7.83 20.82
CA GLU A 392 -40.84 8.20 21.90
C GLU A 392 -40.32 7.77 23.27
N ARG A 393 -39.71 6.58 23.35
CA ARG A 393 -39.17 6.00 24.59
C ARG A 393 -37.70 6.34 24.86
N MET A 394 -37.10 7.21 24.06
CA MET A 394 -35.64 7.46 24.10
C MET A 394 -35.15 7.98 25.45
N SER A 395 -35.97 8.77 26.17
CA SER A 395 -35.65 9.25 27.52
C SER A 395 -35.64 8.11 28.55
N GLU A 396 -36.57 7.16 28.47
CA GLU A 396 -36.61 5.98 29.35
C GLU A 396 -35.34 5.16 29.17
N LEU A 397 -35.00 4.83 27.92
CA LEU A 397 -33.84 4.01 27.57
C LEU A 397 -32.51 4.69 27.97
N ILE A 398 -32.42 6.02 27.90
CA ILE A 398 -31.24 6.77 28.39
C ILE A 398 -31.11 6.72 29.91
N VAL A 399 -32.22 6.74 30.66
CA VAL A 399 -32.21 6.58 32.13
C VAL A 399 -31.83 5.16 32.52
N GLU A 400 -32.47 4.14 31.94
CA GLU A 400 -32.12 2.73 32.16
C GLU A 400 -30.65 2.44 31.83
N TRP A 401 -30.15 2.97 30.72
CA TRP A 401 -28.75 2.91 30.33
C TRP A 401 -27.83 3.54 31.38
N ARG A 402 -28.15 4.76 31.83
CA ARG A 402 -27.33 5.52 32.79
C ARG A 402 -27.26 4.81 34.12
N GLU A 403 -28.40 4.46 34.71
CA GLU A 403 -28.42 3.80 36.02
C GLU A 403 -27.64 2.49 35.99
N ARG A 404 -27.79 1.70 34.91
CA ARG A 404 -27.02 0.47 34.73
C ARG A 404 -25.52 0.78 34.68
N ARG A 405 -25.11 1.81 33.94
CA ARG A 405 -23.72 2.24 33.84
C ARG A 405 -23.15 2.71 35.18
N GLU A 406 -23.93 3.46 35.95
CA GLU A 406 -23.54 3.94 37.29
C GLU A 406 -23.47 2.78 38.29
N ARG A 407 -24.37 1.79 38.23
CA ARG A 407 -24.26 0.52 38.99
C ARG A 407 -22.97 -0.25 38.65
N GLU A 408 -22.72 -0.48 37.36
CA GLU A 408 -21.51 -1.15 36.86
C GLU A 408 -20.22 -0.46 37.33
N LEU A 409 -20.22 0.87 37.48
CA LEU A 409 -19.08 1.65 37.98
C LEU A 409 -18.96 1.61 39.52
N VAL A 410 -20.07 1.66 40.27
CA VAL A 410 -20.03 1.55 41.74
C VAL A 410 -19.58 0.15 42.18
N GLU A 411 -19.93 -0.89 41.43
CA GLU A 411 -19.43 -2.27 41.65
C GLU A 411 -17.91 -2.42 41.47
N MET A 412 -17.24 -1.46 40.81
CA MET A 412 -15.76 -1.42 40.72
C MET A 412 -15.10 -0.69 41.90
N LEU A 413 -15.86 0.03 42.74
CA LEU A 413 -15.33 0.77 43.89
C LEU A 413 -15.16 -0.16 45.10
N PRO A 414 -14.07 -0.06 45.88
CA PRO A 414 -13.86 -0.90 47.06
C PRO A 414 -14.97 -0.70 48.10
N ASP A 415 -15.35 -1.77 48.81
CA ASP A 415 -16.49 -1.73 49.74
C ASP A 415 -16.28 -0.72 50.88
N ALA A 416 -17.32 0.09 51.13
CA ALA A 416 -17.38 1.00 52.27
C ALA A 416 -17.39 0.30 53.64
N GLU A 417 -17.40 -1.03 53.67
CA GLU A 417 -17.23 -1.86 54.88
C GLU A 417 -15.80 -2.36 55.05
N SER A 418 -15.07 -2.65 53.96
CA SER A 418 -13.63 -2.99 54.02
C SER A 418 -12.80 -1.85 54.65
N GLU A 419 -13.21 -0.60 54.45
CA GLU A 419 -12.65 0.57 55.13
C GLU A 419 -13.10 0.75 56.60
N ARG A 420 -14.24 0.19 57.00
CA ARG A 420 -14.72 0.21 58.39
C ARG A 420 -14.01 -0.83 59.24
N THR A 421 -13.76 -2.03 58.70
CA THR A 421 -13.08 -3.14 59.41
C THR A 421 -11.63 -2.83 59.77
N GLN A 422 -10.96 -1.90 59.07
CA GLN A 422 -9.61 -1.43 59.44
C GLN A 422 -9.59 -0.30 60.49
N ALA A 423 -10.72 0.36 60.73
CA ALA A 423 -10.83 1.48 61.68
C ALA A 423 -11.51 1.09 63.00
N ASN A 424 -12.60 0.31 62.94
CA ASN A 424 -13.39 -0.09 64.09
C ASN A 424 -13.16 -1.57 64.44
N SER A 425 -12.06 -1.86 65.11
CA SER A 425 -11.81 -3.14 65.80
C SER A 425 -12.34 -3.12 67.25
N GLN A 426 -13.48 -2.46 67.49
CA GLN A 426 -14.24 -2.52 68.74
C GLN A 426 -15.72 -2.16 68.51
N ASP A 427 -16.60 -2.88 69.23
CA ASP A 427 -18.06 -2.89 69.24
C ASP A 427 -18.81 -2.99 67.89
N GLY A 428 -19.70 -3.98 67.82
CA GLY A 428 -20.60 -4.22 66.70
C GLY A 428 -22.02 -4.52 67.17
N GLY A 429 -22.99 -4.23 66.30
CA GLY A 429 -24.40 -4.59 66.47
C GLY A 429 -25.02 -4.85 65.09
N PRO A 430 -25.91 -5.84 64.93
CA PRO A 430 -26.46 -6.19 63.63
C PRO A 430 -27.49 -5.16 63.17
N SER A 431 -27.33 -4.64 61.95
CA SER A 431 -28.35 -3.87 61.24
C SER A 431 -29.09 -4.78 60.26
N THR A 432 -30.41 -4.64 60.21
CA THR A 432 -31.33 -5.56 59.51
C THR A 432 -31.27 -5.45 57.98
N ASP A 433 -31.70 -6.51 57.29
CA ASP A 433 -31.83 -6.59 55.84
C ASP A 433 -32.59 -5.40 55.22
N GLN A 434 -31.89 -4.62 54.40
CA GLN A 434 -32.46 -3.86 53.30
C GLN A 434 -31.55 -4.03 52.08
N ILE A 435 -32.16 -4.26 50.91
CA ILE A 435 -31.42 -4.32 49.64
C ILE A 435 -30.79 -2.94 49.42
N PRO A 436 -29.45 -2.81 49.31
CA PRO A 436 -28.84 -1.49 49.18
C PRO A 436 -29.31 -0.80 47.90
N GLN A 437 -29.89 0.40 48.04
CA GLN A 437 -29.93 1.32 46.92
C GLN A 437 -28.48 1.68 46.57
N VAL A 438 -28.12 1.58 45.29
CA VAL A 438 -26.77 1.87 44.84
C VAL A 438 -26.57 3.38 44.87
N ASP A 439 -25.89 3.85 45.91
CA ASP A 439 -25.68 5.27 46.18
C ASP A 439 -24.71 5.89 45.16
N GLY A 440 -25.27 6.57 44.17
CA GLY A 440 -24.52 7.25 43.11
C GLY A 440 -23.57 8.33 43.60
N SER A 441 -23.77 8.88 44.82
CA SER A 441 -22.85 9.87 45.40
C SER A 441 -21.42 9.32 45.57
N ARG A 442 -21.27 7.99 45.66
CA ARG A 442 -19.96 7.34 45.67
C ARG A 442 -19.12 7.64 44.42
N LEU A 443 -19.74 7.88 43.26
CA LEU A 443 -19.04 8.24 42.03
C LEU A 443 -18.65 9.73 41.95
N GLU A 444 -19.22 10.58 42.81
CA GLU A 444 -18.88 12.01 42.87
C GLU A 444 -17.66 12.29 43.76
N LEU A 445 -17.33 11.36 44.67
CA LEU A 445 -16.15 11.44 45.56
C LEU A 445 -14.86 11.67 44.76
N ALA A 446 -14.00 12.58 45.23
CA ALA A 446 -12.71 12.87 44.60
C ALA A 446 -11.77 11.64 44.55
N THR A 447 -12.03 10.61 45.35
CA THR A 447 -11.31 9.33 45.38
C THR A 447 -11.78 8.32 44.32
N SER A 448 -12.90 8.56 43.62
CA SER A 448 -13.48 7.65 42.62
C SER A 448 -12.85 7.81 41.24
N ILE A 449 -11.53 7.58 41.18
CA ILE A 449 -10.72 7.75 39.98
C ILE A 449 -10.71 6.46 39.13
N PHE A 450 -10.96 6.59 37.83
CA PHE A 450 -10.93 5.50 36.84
C PHE A 450 -9.87 5.75 35.76
N TYR A 451 -9.58 4.76 34.92
CA TYR A 451 -8.75 4.95 33.72
C TYR A 451 -9.03 3.93 32.62
N CYS A 452 -8.64 4.26 31.38
CA CYS A 452 -8.71 3.34 30.24
C CYS A 452 -7.44 2.48 30.12
N THR A 453 -7.61 1.17 30.07
CA THR A 453 -6.54 0.17 29.90
C THR A 453 -6.03 0.02 28.46
N ARG A 454 -6.75 0.54 27.45
CA ARG A 454 -6.34 0.41 26.04
C ARG A 454 -5.21 1.38 25.69
N LEU A 455 -4.05 0.81 25.31
CA LEU A 455 -2.81 1.53 24.93
C LEU A 455 -3.00 2.64 23.89
N TYR A 456 -3.96 2.49 22.97
CA TYR A 456 -4.27 3.43 21.90
C TYR A 456 -5.72 3.93 21.98
N CYS A 457 -6.17 4.35 23.16
CA CYS A 457 -7.49 4.96 23.30
C CYS A 457 -7.53 6.34 22.60
N PRO A 458 -8.43 6.60 21.63
CA PRO A 458 -8.51 7.89 20.96
C PRO A 458 -8.89 9.05 21.88
N SER A 459 -9.63 8.77 22.96
CA SER A 459 -9.95 9.75 24.01
C SER A 459 -8.70 10.24 24.73
N ASN A 460 -7.66 9.41 24.84
CA ASN A 460 -6.42 9.67 25.58
C ASN A 460 -5.34 10.37 24.72
N SER A 461 -5.75 11.14 23.71
CA SER A 461 -4.88 11.88 22.79
C SER A 461 -5.02 13.39 23.05
N PRO A 462 -3.94 14.18 23.15
CA PRO A 462 -2.54 13.84 22.83
C PRO A 462 -1.73 13.22 23.98
N SER A 463 -2.25 13.24 25.22
CA SER A 463 -1.60 12.65 26.40
C SER A 463 -2.63 11.83 27.18
N PRO A 464 -2.28 10.67 27.75
CA PRO A 464 -3.21 9.88 28.54
C PRO A 464 -3.43 10.50 29.93
N TYR A 465 -4.68 10.56 30.34
CA TYR A 465 -5.16 11.14 31.61
C TYR A 465 -6.09 10.16 32.34
N PRO A 466 -6.25 10.28 33.67
CA PRO A 466 -7.25 9.53 34.43
C PRO A 466 -8.65 10.15 34.27
N LEU A 467 -9.68 9.33 34.39
CA LEU A 467 -11.08 9.75 34.36
C LEU A 467 -11.52 10.02 35.81
N MET A 468 -11.84 11.27 36.13
CA MET A 468 -11.98 11.76 37.51
C MET A 468 -13.42 12.15 37.88
N THR A 469 -14.31 12.28 36.88
CA THR A 469 -15.72 12.65 37.08
C THR A 469 -16.64 11.86 36.15
N ILE A 470 -17.93 11.76 36.51
CA ILE A 470 -18.95 11.02 35.76
C ILE A 470 -19.01 11.46 34.27
N PRO A 471 -18.98 12.77 33.90
CA PRO A 471 -18.84 13.22 32.52
C PRO A 471 -17.64 12.64 31.75
N GLN A 472 -16.47 12.56 32.41
CA GLN A 472 -15.25 12.02 31.79
C GLN A 472 -15.34 10.49 31.57
N ILE A 473 -16.08 9.79 32.43
CA ILE A 473 -16.29 8.34 32.35
C ILE A 473 -17.37 8.00 31.31
N LEU A 474 -18.55 8.62 31.38
CA LEU A 474 -19.68 8.30 30.49
C LEU A 474 -19.44 8.74 29.03
N SER A 475 -18.72 9.84 28.80
CA SER A 475 -18.34 10.25 27.44
C SER A 475 -17.14 9.48 26.87
N HIS A 476 -16.56 8.52 27.60
CA HIS A 476 -15.34 7.83 27.20
C HIS A 476 -15.55 6.88 26.00
N CYS A 477 -14.94 7.21 24.85
CA CYS A 477 -15.34 6.67 23.55
C CYS A 477 -14.38 5.64 22.93
N CYS A 478 -13.63 4.90 23.76
CA CYS A 478 -12.69 3.86 23.34
C CYS A 478 -13.29 2.87 22.31
N GLN A 479 -12.72 2.79 21.09
CA GLN A 479 -13.21 1.91 20.02
C GLN A 479 -13.39 0.46 20.48
N PRO A 480 -14.62 -0.10 20.52
CA PRO A 480 -14.82 -1.54 20.75
C PRO A 480 -14.37 -2.36 19.53
N ILE A 481 -14.41 -1.74 18.34
CA ILE A 481 -14.33 -2.41 17.05
C ILE A 481 -12.91 -2.31 16.47
N PHE A 482 -12.08 -3.30 16.80
CA PHE A 482 -11.12 -3.86 15.84
C PHE A 482 -11.64 -5.22 15.38
N TYR A 483 -11.84 -5.39 14.07
CA TYR A 483 -12.25 -6.66 13.44
C TYR A 483 -13.52 -7.33 14.02
N GLY A 484 -14.54 -6.55 14.39
CA GLY A 484 -15.89 -7.07 14.63
C GLY A 484 -16.05 -7.99 15.85
N LYS A 485 -15.16 -7.88 16.84
CA LYS A 485 -15.32 -8.55 18.15
C LYS A 485 -15.57 -7.51 19.23
N GLN A 486 -16.61 -7.72 20.03
CA GLN A 486 -16.74 -7.01 21.31
C GLN A 486 -15.50 -7.31 22.14
N THR A 487 -14.80 -6.25 22.56
CA THR A 487 -13.71 -6.32 23.53
C THR A 487 -14.25 -5.91 24.89
N PRO A 488 -13.79 -6.52 26.00
CA PRO A 488 -14.27 -6.16 27.33
C PRO A 488 -14.04 -4.67 27.61
N GLU A 489 -14.86 -4.14 28.51
CA GLU A 489 -14.81 -2.74 28.90
C GLU A 489 -13.42 -2.39 29.43
N PRO A 490 -12.77 -1.34 28.91
CA PRO A 490 -11.39 -1.05 29.26
C PRO A 490 -11.28 -0.01 30.38
N VAL A 491 -12.40 0.60 30.77
CA VAL A 491 -12.47 1.53 31.90
C VAL A 491 -12.50 0.70 33.17
N VAL A 492 -11.54 0.94 34.06
CA VAL A 492 -11.44 0.25 35.36
C VAL A 492 -11.11 1.26 36.46
N PHE A 493 -11.52 0.96 37.69
CA PHE A 493 -11.16 1.75 38.87
C PHE A 493 -9.63 1.75 39.08
N TRP A 494 -9.09 2.89 39.53
CA TRP A 494 -7.65 3.08 39.74
C TRP A 494 -7.34 3.16 41.23
N ASN A 495 -7.18 2.02 41.91
CA ASN A 495 -6.77 1.97 43.34
C ASN A 495 -5.63 2.95 43.66
N ARG A 496 -4.56 2.92 42.87
CA ARG A 496 -3.39 3.79 43.01
C ARG A 496 -3.65 5.27 42.69
N GLY A 497 -4.67 5.56 41.89
CA GLY A 497 -5.16 6.94 41.69
C GLY A 497 -5.97 7.43 42.88
N SER A 498 -6.86 6.58 43.39
CA SER A 498 -7.68 6.82 44.58
C SER A 498 -6.82 7.16 45.81
N GLU A 499 -5.72 6.43 46.03
CA GLU A 499 -4.73 6.70 47.08
C GLU A 499 -4.08 8.10 46.97
N VAL A 500 -3.74 8.54 45.75
CA VAL A 500 -3.13 9.86 45.53
C VAL A 500 -4.17 10.98 45.64
N ALA A 501 -5.37 10.76 45.12
CA ALA A 501 -6.49 11.69 45.27
C ALA A 501 -6.89 11.87 46.74
N LYS A 502 -6.89 10.79 47.53
CA LYS A 502 -7.05 10.84 48.99
C LYS A 502 -6.00 11.73 49.65
N GLY A 503 -4.72 11.56 49.31
CA GLY A 503 -3.64 12.43 49.80
C GLY A 503 -3.82 13.91 49.43
N LEU A 504 -4.28 14.20 48.21
CA LEU A 504 -4.60 15.57 47.77
C LEU A 504 -5.77 16.18 48.57
N VAL A 505 -6.81 15.39 48.86
CA VAL A 505 -7.96 15.80 49.69
C VAL A 505 -7.56 16.08 51.14
N GLU A 506 -6.80 15.16 51.75
CA GLU A 506 -6.34 15.28 53.13
C GLU A 506 -5.39 16.49 53.28
N ALA A 507 -4.54 16.76 52.28
CA ALA A 507 -3.65 17.92 52.26
C ALA A 507 -4.40 19.28 52.27
N VAL A 508 -5.57 19.39 51.61
CA VAL A 508 -6.41 20.61 51.64
C VAL A 508 -7.38 20.67 52.85
N GLY A 509 -7.17 19.81 53.85
CA GLY A 509 -8.00 19.71 55.05
C GLY A 509 -9.41 19.19 54.76
N GLY A 510 -9.54 18.26 53.82
CA GLY A 510 -10.79 17.60 53.45
C GLY A 510 -10.95 16.20 54.05
N ASP A 511 -12.18 15.67 53.99
CA ASP A 511 -12.49 14.28 54.31
C ASP A 511 -12.66 13.47 53.02
N ALA A 512 -11.69 12.61 52.71
CA ALA A 512 -11.66 11.78 51.50
C ALA A 512 -12.82 10.76 51.37
N ARG A 513 -13.62 10.55 52.43
CA ARG A 513 -14.83 9.72 52.42
C ARG A 513 -16.10 10.49 52.06
N ARG A 514 -16.04 11.82 51.96
CA ARG A 514 -17.21 12.70 51.79
C ARG A 514 -17.04 13.78 50.74
N MET A 515 -15.80 14.15 50.43
CA MET A 515 -15.48 15.29 49.59
C MET A 515 -15.52 14.91 48.11
N THR A 516 -16.35 15.60 47.34
CA THR A 516 -16.51 15.39 45.90
C THR A 516 -15.37 16.01 45.11
N ALA A 517 -15.21 15.61 43.85
CA ALA A 517 -14.27 16.27 42.92
C ALA A 517 -14.46 17.80 42.89
N ARG A 518 -15.72 18.26 42.84
CA ARG A 518 -16.12 19.66 42.86
C ARG A 518 -15.72 20.39 44.15
N ASP A 519 -15.80 19.73 45.30
CA ASP A 519 -15.35 20.32 46.56
C ASP A 519 -13.84 20.56 46.56
N VAL A 520 -13.05 19.70 45.89
CA VAL A 520 -11.59 19.88 45.77
C VAL A 520 -11.26 20.99 44.76
N ASP A 521 -12.03 21.12 43.68
CA ASP A 521 -11.94 22.29 42.79
C ASP A 521 -12.18 23.59 43.57
N GLN A 522 -13.21 23.64 44.43
CA GLN A 522 -13.54 24.81 45.25
C GLN A 522 -12.50 25.16 46.31
N LYS A 523 -11.61 24.23 46.72
CA LYS A 523 -10.46 24.57 47.57
C LYS A 523 -9.37 25.33 46.81
N ASP A 524 -9.34 25.22 45.48
CA ASP A 524 -8.43 25.93 44.57
C ASP A 524 -6.97 25.96 45.07
N GLY A 525 -6.51 24.79 45.53
CA GLY A 525 -5.16 24.56 46.02
C GLY A 525 -4.14 24.49 44.89
N ARG A 526 -2.88 24.78 45.22
CA ARG A 526 -1.73 24.59 44.31
C ARG A 526 -0.71 23.67 44.94
N PHE A 527 -0.27 22.68 44.17
CA PHE A 527 0.62 21.63 44.62
C PHE A 527 1.89 21.59 43.77
N ILE A 528 2.96 21.00 44.32
CA ILE A 528 4.20 20.69 43.60
C ILE A 528 4.51 19.19 43.69
N CYS A 529 4.99 18.60 42.59
CA CYS A 529 5.37 17.19 42.57
C CYS A 529 6.80 17.01 43.10
N VAL A 530 6.96 16.48 44.31
CA VAL A 530 8.27 16.31 44.98
C VAL A 530 9.26 15.38 44.27
N HIS A 531 8.76 14.50 43.37
CA HIS A 531 9.62 13.61 42.59
C HIS A 531 10.16 14.23 41.29
N CYS A 532 9.51 15.28 40.77
CA CYS A 532 10.01 15.98 39.60
C CYS A 532 11.01 17.05 40.02
N ARG A 533 12.22 17.02 39.42
CA ARG A 533 13.16 18.12 39.57
C ARG A 533 12.54 19.39 38.98
N PRO A 534 12.59 20.53 39.68
CA PRO A 534 12.25 21.83 39.11
C PRO A 534 13.04 22.11 37.82
N PHE A 535 12.45 22.89 36.91
CA PHE A 535 13.07 23.16 35.62
C PHE A 535 14.03 24.35 35.72
N GLU A 536 15.32 24.12 35.44
CA GLU A 536 16.30 25.20 35.34
C GLU A 536 16.08 25.98 34.03
N SER A 537 15.52 27.19 34.14
CA SER A 537 15.44 28.11 33.01
C SER A 537 16.80 28.74 32.76
N LEU A 538 17.61 28.11 31.91
CA LEU A 538 18.74 28.78 31.27
C LEU A 538 18.18 29.95 30.44
N HIS A 539 18.48 31.18 30.87
CA HIS A 539 18.20 32.37 30.10
C HIS A 539 19.10 32.40 28.87
N PHE A 540 18.51 32.26 27.68
CA PHE A 540 19.06 32.88 26.48
C PHE A 540 18.61 34.35 26.49
N LYS A 541 19.54 35.24 26.80
CA LYS A 541 19.42 36.69 26.61
C LYS A 541 20.52 37.13 25.61
N GLU A 542 20.23 36.83 24.36
CA GLU A 542 20.77 37.47 23.15
C GLU A 542 19.47 37.87 22.40
N ASP A 543 19.11 39.13 22.18
CA ASP A 543 19.83 40.40 22.42
C ASP A 543 18.91 41.45 23.08
N GLU A 544 19.49 42.38 23.82
CA GLU A 544 19.14 43.82 23.90
C GLU A 544 20.01 44.48 25.00
N GLU A 545 21.08 45.16 24.58
CA GLU A 545 21.82 46.12 25.40
C GLU A 545 21.06 47.45 25.39
N GLU A 546 20.73 48.00 26.57
CA GLU A 546 20.83 49.45 26.85
C GLU A 546 20.63 49.73 28.36
N ASP A 547 21.69 50.23 28.98
CA ASP A 547 21.76 51.12 30.16
C ASP A 547 20.85 50.87 31.38
N ALA A 548 21.37 50.10 32.34
CA ALA A 548 21.07 50.27 33.77
C ALA A 548 22.31 49.98 34.63
N GLU A 549 22.89 51.02 35.25
CA GLU A 549 24.08 50.89 36.10
C GLU A 549 23.81 50.18 37.43
N ASP A 550 24.85 49.47 37.90
CA ASP A 550 25.04 48.78 39.19
C ASP A 550 24.01 49.04 40.32
N ILE A 551 23.19 48.02 40.59
CA ILE A 551 22.76 47.70 41.95
C ILE A 551 22.96 46.21 42.20
N GLY A 552 24.14 45.84 42.72
CA GLY A 552 24.54 44.46 42.98
C GLY A 552 23.61 43.64 43.90
N LEU A 553 22.69 42.88 43.31
CA LEU A 553 22.09 41.68 43.89
C LEU A 553 22.36 40.50 42.95
N GLY A 554 22.88 39.40 43.50
CA GLY A 554 23.39 38.28 42.70
C GLY A 554 22.35 37.66 41.77
N GLY A 555 22.77 37.31 40.55
CA GLY A 555 21.94 36.70 39.52
C GLY A 555 21.38 35.34 39.94
N GLY A 556 20.25 35.36 40.65
CA GLY A 556 19.56 34.17 41.11
C GLY A 556 19.04 33.36 39.93
N GLN A 557 19.57 32.14 39.76
CA GLN A 557 19.11 31.20 38.76
C GLN A 557 17.61 30.93 38.97
N LEU A 558 16.75 31.41 38.06
CA LEU A 558 15.30 31.31 38.16
C LEU A 558 14.82 29.88 37.86
N VAL A 559 14.98 29.03 38.87
CA VAL A 559 14.44 27.67 38.93
C VAL A 559 12.91 27.74 38.91
N ARG A 560 12.30 27.34 37.81
CA ARG A 560 10.84 27.35 37.65
C ARG A 560 10.28 26.00 38.11
N VAL A 561 9.65 26.00 39.28
CA VAL A 561 8.87 24.86 39.77
C VAL A 561 7.56 24.81 38.98
N GLU A 562 7.19 23.64 38.44
CA GLU A 562 5.86 23.41 37.86
C GLU A 562 4.84 23.27 39.00
N THR A 563 3.80 24.10 38.99
CA THR A 563 2.71 24.12 39.97
C THR A 563 1.42 23.63 39.32
N PHE A 564 0.61 22.89 40.08
CA PHE A 564 -0.54 22.14 39.54
C PHE A 564 -1.79 22.35 40.40
N GLY A 565 -2.97 22.39 39.78
CA GLY A 565 -4.24 22.13 40.46
C GLY A 565 -4.38 20.63 40.79
N TRP A 566 -5.33 20.25 41.64
CA TRP A 566 -5.47 18.84 42.05
C TRP A 566 -5.78 17.92 40.86
N ARG A 567 -6.58 18.38 39.88
CA ARG A 567 -6.81 17.68 38.61
C ARG A 567 -5.47 17.44 37.91
N ASP A 568 -4.73 18.49 37.57
CA ASP A 568 -3.43 18.38 36.88
C ASP A 568 -2.39 17.50 37.62
N CYS A 569 -2.44 17.44 38.96
CA CYS A 569 -1.63 16.48 39.74
C CYS A 569 -1.94 15.03 39.33
N MET A 570 -3.20 14.70 39.11
CA MET A 570 -3.65 13.37 38.69
C MET A 570 -3.22 13.03 37.25
N SER A 571 -3.28 13.96 36.29
CA SER A 571 -2.66 13.71 34.96
C SER A 571 -1.14 13.62 35.04
N HIS A 572 -0.48 14.52 35.77
CA HIS A 572 0.97 14.47 35.95
C HIS A 572 1.42 13.13 36.53
N PHE A 573 0.69 12.64 37.54
CA PHE A 573 0.91 11.33 38.16
C PHE A 573 0.66 10.19 37.17
N PHE A 574 -0.46 10.20 36.44
CA PHE A 574 -0.78 9.19 35.43
C PHE A 574 0.26 9.11 34.30
N ALA A 575 0.73 10.27 33.82
CA ALA A 575 1.61 10.38 32.67
C ALA A 575 3.10 10.14 32.99
N ARG A 576 3.59 10.52 34.19
CA ARG A 576 5.02 10.43 34.54
C ARG A 576 5.37 9.41 35.62
N HIS A 577 4.43 9.00 36.47
CA HIS A 577 4.73 8.27 37.73
C HIS A 577 3.93 6.98 37.94
N ARG A 578 2.99 6.65 37.03
CA ARG A 578 2.06 5.51 37.12
C ARG A 578 2.71 4.13 37.32
N GLU A 579 3.97 3.95 36.94
CA GLU A 579 4.72 2.69 37.10
C GLU A 579 5.63 2.63 38.34
N LEU A 580 5.80 3.73 39.09
CA LEU A 580 6.66 3.75 40.28
C LEU A 580 6.06 2.91 41.44
N PRO A 581 6.86 2.21 42.29
CA PRO A 581 6.33 1.49 43.44
C PRO A 581 5.86 2.42 44.57
N LEU A 582 4.62 2.23 45.06
CA LEU A 582 4.05 2.96 46.21
C LEU A 582 4.91 2.89 47.48
N ASN A 583 5.55 1.74 47.72
CA ASN A 583 6.29 1.46 48.95
C ASN A 583 7.67 2.15 49.00
N LYS A 584 7.90 3.18 48.16
CA LYS A 584 9.02 4.12 48.21
C LYS A 584 8.52 5.57 48.24
N HIS A 585 7.59 5.80 49.16
CA HIS A 585 6.76 7.00 49.29
C HIS A 585 5.69 7.11 48.18
N ALA A 586 4.50 7.57 48.58
CA ALA A 586 3.52 8.07 47.63
C ALA A 586 4.08 9.34 46.97
N PRO A 587 3.54 9.77 45.82
CA PRO A 587 3.82 11.10 45.29
C PRO A 587 3.21 12.15 46.23
N ASP A 588 3.97 12.55 47.25
CA ASP A 588 3.57 13.57 48.21
C ASP A 588 3.51 14.94 47.51
N PHE A 589 2.40 15.20 46.81
CA PHE A 589 2.08 16.48 46.20
C PHE A 589 1.97 17.52 47.32
N ALA A 590 3.04 18.29 47.52
CA ALA A 590 3.12 19.23 48.62
C ALA A 590 2.24 20.44 48.32
N LEU A 591 1.21 20.65 49.14
CA LEU A 591 0.34 21.82 49.08
C LEU A 591 1.15 23.08 49.42
N LEU A 592 1.04 24.10 48.57
CA LEU A 592 1.69 25.39 48.78
C LEU A 592 0.95 26.22 49.83
N THR A 593 1.73 27.01 50.59
CA THR A 593 1.16 27.91 51.60
C THR A 593 0.23 28.94 50.94
N PRO A 594 -0.83 29.41 51.62
CA PRO A 594 -1.78 30.36 51.02
C PRO A 594 -1.12 31.60 50.40
N VAL A 595 -0.05 32.11 51.03
CA VAL A 595 0.73 33.27 50.54
C VAL A 595 1.46 32.99 49.21
N LEU A 596 1.86 31.74 48.95
CA LEU A 596 2.44 31.34 47.67
C LEU A 596 1.35 31.05 46.63
N THR A 597 0.28 30.37 47.05
CA THR A 597 -0.89 30.06 46.22
C THR A 597 -1.53 31.32 45.63
N GLU A 598 -1.78 32.36 46.43
CA GLU A 598 -2.35 33.61 45.92
C GLU A 598 -1.39 34.39 45.00
N LYS A 599 -0.08 34.38 45.30
CA LYS A 599 0.94 34.95 44.40
C LYS A 599 1.00 34.22 43.05
N LEU A 600 0.80 32.91 43.05
CA LEU A 600 0.79 32.11 41.83
C LEU A 600 -0.44 32.39 40.99
N LYS A 601 -1.65 32.42 41.57
CA LYS A 601 -2.89 32.73 40.85
C LYS A 601 -2.83 34.05 40.07
N ILE A 602 -2.23 35.08 40.66
CA ILE A 602 -1.97 36.38 40.01
C ILE A 602 -1.07 36.24 38.76
N SER A 603 -0.16 35.27 38.73
CA SER A 603 0.74 34.99 37.60
C SER A 603 0.20 33.95 36.60
N GLU A 604 -0.64 33.01 37.07
CA GLU A 604 -1.23 31.91 36.29
C GLU A 604 -2.20 32.41 35.22
N ALA A 605 -2.82 33.59 35.42
CA ALA A 605 -3.70 34.30 34.50
C ALA A 605 -3.10 34.66 33.11
N SER A 606 -1.95 34.06 32.74
CA SER A 606 -1.22 34.33 31.51
C SER A 606 -0.70 33.08 30.76
N LYS A 607 -0.70 31.86 31.33
CA LYS A 607 -0.05 30.70 30.67
C LYS A 607 -0.65 29.30 30.93
N ALA A 608 -0.54 28.50 29.88
CA ALA A 608 -0.77 27.05 29.77
C ALA A 608 -2.24 26.60 29.70
N ALA A 609 -2.49 25.56 28.89
CA ALA A 609 -3.76 24.85 28.84
C ALA A 609 -3.71 23.64 29.79
N PRO A 610 -4.86 23.16 30.32
CA PRO A 610 -4.90 22.03 31.26
C PRO A 610 -4.25 20.74 30.73
N LEU A 611 -3.75 19.90 31.64
CA LEU A 611 -3.24 18.55 31.31
C LEU A 611 -4.36 17.51 31.15
N HIS A 612 -5.59 17.96 30.92
CA HIS A 612 -6.86 17.21 30.96
C HIS A 612 -7.62 17.37 29.62
N PRO A 613 -8.79 16.72 29.38
CA PRO A 613 -9.14 16.19 28.06
C PRO A 613 -9.06 17.17 26.88
N ALA A 614 -8.69 16.66 25.71
CA ALA A 614 -8.44 17.49 24.54
C ALA A 614 -9.70 18.15 23.93
N ARG A 615 -10.92 17.77 24.36
CA ARG A 615 -12.18 18.29 23.81
C ARG A 615 -13.27 18.48 24.88
N TRP A 616 -13.81 19.69 24.90
CA TRP A 616 -14.88 20.16 25.78
C TRP A 616 -16.01 20.78 24.95
N ILE A 617 -17.19 20.88 25.54
CA ILE A 617 -18.38 21.53 24.98
C ILE A 617 -18.89 22.62 25.93
N CYS A 618 -19.35 23.74 25.36
CA CYS A 618 -19.96 24.84 26.12
C CYS A 618 -21.37 24.44 26.59
N THR A 619 -21.62 24.47 27.91
CA THR A 619 -22.94 24.10 28.48
C THR A 619 -23.99 25.19 28.31
N LEU A 620 -23.55 26.44 28.11
CA LEU A 620 -24.38 27.65 28.01
C LEU A 620 -24.89 27.91 26.59
N CYS A 621 -24.31 27.28 25.58
CA CYS A 621 -24.78 27.37 24.20
C CYS A 621 -26.20 26.78 24.07
N LEU A 622 -27.02 27.41 23.23
CA LEU A 622 -28.39 26.99 22.94
C LEU A 622 -28.55 26.61 21.47
N GLY A 623 -29.42 25.63 21.21
CA GLY A 623 -29.80 25.21 19.86
C GLY A 623 -28.72 24.47 19.07
N PRO A 624 -28.81 24.42 17.73
CA PRO A 624 -27.89 23.63 16.89
C PRO A 624 -26.47 24.22 16.79
N THR A 625 -26.27 25.45 17.25
CA THR A 625 -24.97 26.14 17.33
C THR A 625 -24.09 25.55 18.44
N ARG A 626 -23.36 24.48 18.09
CA ARG A 626 -22.45 23.73 18.96
C ARG A 626 -21.05 24.38 19.01
N MET A 627 -20.70 25.06 20.11
CA MET A 627 -19.28 25.39 20.37
C MET A 627 -18.60 24.23 21.13
N TRP A 628 -17.48 23.76 20.57
CA TRP A 628 -16.64 22.70 21.12
C TRP A 628 -15.17 22.96 20.76
N GLY A 629 -14.22 22.50 21.58
CA GLY A 629 -12.78 22.77 21.37
C GLY A 629 -11.90 22.33 22.53
N SER A 630 -10.63 22.76 22.55
CA SER A 630 -9.80 22.67 23.76
C SER A 630 -10.31 23.63 24.85
N ALA A 631 -9.91 23.42 26.11
CA ALA A 631 -10.37 24.23 27.26
C ALA A 631 -10.24 25.74 26.97
N TYR A 632 -9.04 26.20 26.62
CA TYR A 632 -8.76 27.58 26.24
C TYR A 632 -9.71 28.16 25.16
N VAL A 633 -10.06 27.38 24.13
CA VAL A 633 -11.00 27.83 23.08
C VAL A 633 -12.41 28.00 23.64
N ILE A 634 -12.82 27.10 24.54
CA ILE A 634 -14.15 27.09 25.15
C ILE A 634 -14.28 28.13 26.27
N GLU A 635 -13.26 28.31 27.10
CA GLU A 635 -13.17 29.34 28.13
C GLU A 635 -13.22 30.74 27.51
N ASN A 636 -12.41 30.98 26.47
CA ASN A 636 -12.44 32.23 25.72
C ASN A 636 -13.80 32.46 25.03
N HIS A 637 -14.41 31.42 24.46
CA HIS A 637 -15.77 31.51 23.92
C HIS A 637 -16.80 31.85 25.02
N ILE A 638 -16.74 31.22 26.19
CA ILE A 638 -17.67 31.48 27.31
C ILE A 638 -17.51 32.91 27.84
N SER A 639 -16.27 33.39 27.99
CA SER A 639 -16.00 34.76 28.42
C SER A 639 -16.54 35.79 27.42
N ILE A 640 -16.35 35.57 26.10
CA ILE A 640 -16.78 36.51 25.05
C ILE A 640 -18.29 36.43 24.76
N GLN A 641 -18.86 35.23 24.63
CA GLN A 641 -20.25 35.01 24.16
C GLN A 641 -21.27 34.90 25.30
N HIS A 642 -20.84 34.50 26.49
CA HIS A 642 -21.70 34.31 27.66
C HIS A 642 -21.32 35.18 28.86
N GLY A 643 -20.24 35.97 28.77
CA GLY A 643 -19.86 36.99 29.77
C GLY A 643 -19.23 36.45 31.07
N VAL A 644 -18.99 35.13 31.18
CA VAL A 644 -18.44 34.54 32.41
C VAL A 644 -16.92 34.67 32.41
N GLN A 645 -16.40 35.59 33.24
CA GLN A 645 -14.97 35.91 33.34
C GLN A 645 -14.11 34.71 33.76
N ASN A 646 -14.61 33.87 34.67
CA ASN A 646 -13.95 32.67 35.18
C ASN A 646 -14.85 31.44 34.92
N PRO A 647 -14.81 30.82 33.74
CA PRO A 647 -15.56 29.60 33.45
C PRO A 647 -15.08 28.43 34.32
N VAL A 648 -16.00 27.55 34.73
CA VAL A 648 -15.71 26.43 35.65
C VAL A 648 -15.95 25.09 34.97
N GLU A 649 -15.01 24.15 35.11
CA GLU A 649 -15.12 22.75 34.64
C GLU A 649 -16.34 22.06 35.30
N ASP A 650 -16.96 21.12 34.57
CA ASP A 650 -18.15 20.36 34.98
C ASP A 650 -19.42 21.24 35.22
N GLU A 651 -19.37 22.54 34.93
CA GLU A 651 -20.47 23.50 35.11
C GLU A 651 -20.72 24.38 33.87
N HIS A 652 -19.73 25.19 33.48
CA HIS A 652 -19.79 26.10 32.32
C HIS A 652 -19.29 25.41 31.03
N TYR A 653 -18.41 24.42 31.20
CA TYR A 653 -17.98 23.52 30.14
C TYR A 653 -17.82 22.09 30.67
N ILE A 654 -18.20 21.10 29.85
CA ILE A 654 -18.07 19.67 30.20
C ILE A 654 -17.24 18.91 29.14
N PRO A 655 -16.53 17.84 29.52
CA PRO A 655 -15.76 17.04 28.59
C PRO A 655 -16.65 16.10 27.76
N ASP A 656 -16.36 15.94 26.47
CA ASP A 656 -17.00 14.94 25.62
C ASP A 656 -16.00 14.33 24.62
N ALA A 657 -15.48 13.14 24.94
CA ALA A 657 -14.50 12.49 24.10
C ALA A 657 -15.08 11.90 22.79
N ARG A 658 -16.39 11.68 22.67
CA ARG A 658 -17.01 11.02 21.48
C ARG A 658 -16.83 11.84 20.20
N ARG A 659 -16.78 13.18 20.33
CA ARG A 659 -16.64 14.11 19.20
C ARG A 659 -15.26 14.09 18.51
N TRP A 660 -14.32 13.26 18.96
CA TRP A 660 -13.08 12.95 18.20
C TRP A 660 -13.35 12.23 16.87
N ARG A 661 -14.46 11.47 16.74
CA ARG A 661 -14.72 10.64 15.55
C ARG A 661 -15.47 11.34 14.41
N THR A 662 -16.13 12.47 14.66
CA THR A 662 -16.99 13.13 13.66
C THR A 662 -16.23 14.00 12.64
N GLU A 663 -14.90 13.85 12.56
CA GLU A 663 -14.00 14.63 11.69
C GLU A 663 -13.00 13.74 10.92
N ARG A 664 -13.32 12.47 10.70
CA ARG A 664 -12.53 11.52 9.89
C ARG A 664 -13.43 10.64 9.04
#